data_AF-A0AAD7TZY3-F1
#
_entry.id   AF-A0AAD7TZY3-F1
#
_cell.length_a   1.000
_cell.length_b   1.000
_cell.length_c   1.000
_cell.angle_alpha   90.00
_cell.angle_beta   90.00
_cell.angle_gamma   90.00
#
_symmetry.space_group_name_H-M   'P 1'
#
loop_
_entity.id
_entity.type
_entity.pdbx_description
1 polymer ?
#
loop_
_entity_poly.entity_id
_entity_poly.type
_entity_poly.pdbx_seq_one_letter_code
_entity_poly.pdbx_strand_id
1 'polypeptide(L)'
;MKALRYYGSEDIRLEVIPDPSPREGEVKIKIAWNGICGSDMHSWHAPLQGVSPSMTQPHPTTNEKLPVTMGHEFSGTVVEVGRGVDTSRIPLGAHVVVEPLLTCMKPTCHPCSMGMRNLCPLVTFIGIGGCGGGLAEYICVSQHLVYTLPPNVPLDVGALIEPLAVAWHAAKRSKLKAGDSVLILGGGPIGLLTLRVVKALGASWVGLSEPVSTRREHALKHGASAVFDPTSATADVVADVKNATGGRGADVVFDCAGVQRTLDTAFQAVKPRGMIVNVAVWVTRPELDIASMITKEVVLTSTLCYDREYPEVLEAVAQGKFDGLEDIITRRIGFSDFIEKGIKAMLYEQDKQGHQSSKQAVTAAVQFPDLYEASIAELQDGLEKGHFTSVDLVKAYFARIEEVNLQGPVLRAVIETNPSALEQAAELDLERRLLGPRGPLHGIPILLKDNIATLHSEGMNTTAGSFALLGSVVPRDAHVTAKLRAAGAILLGKANLSEWAHFRGSVPSGFSGRGGQATSAYVPLGDPSGSSSGSGIGTAIGLAAAALGTETDGSIISPSNMNNLVGIKPTVGLTSRAGVVPISTHQDTVGPMARSVADAATVLSIIAGRDPRDNFTLAQPLIVPDYTKALRADGLKGVRLGVPRKFFTRVNSNIVATFNASLDIIRSLGATIVDPADFPDFTELEASRNETIVTQTDFKASTVDVNQYISELLEVPTGVKNLADLIAFNIAHADEELVPPFWTDQSTFIASQNTTVDQAYFDAIAADKDLGATRGIDATLKDFKLDALLMPSAVAPGPAAIAGYPIITVPLGFLPPNTTLAPAQPTRSTGPNQPFGIAFMGTAFSEFSLVSFAFAYEQATHNRLKMLAFPQAIPKTQLSDIVGK
;
A
#
# COMPACT_ATOMS: atom_id res chain seq x y z
N MET A 1 24.98 -20.14 31.84
CA MET A 1 24.31 -21.00 30.85
C MET A 1 24.11 -20.25 29.54
N LYS A 2 24.03 -20.96 28.42
CA LYS A 2 23.66 -20.40 27.11
C LYS A 2 22.13 -20.20 27.04
N ALA A 3 21.70 -19.08 26.46
CA ALA A 3 20.30 -18.73 26.25
C ALA A 3 20.13 -17.91 24.96
N LEU A 4 18.99 -18.04 24.28
CA LEU A 4 18.61 -17.17 23.16
C LEU A 4 17.75 -16.02 23.71
N ARG A 5 18.25 -14.80 23.51
CA ARG A 5 17.74 -13.57 24.10
C ARG A 5 17.13 -12.72 22.99
N TYR A 6 15.85 -12.38 23.16
CA TYR A 6 15.09 -11.55 22.24
C TYR A 6 15.15 -10.10 22.68
N TYR A 7 15.67 -9.22 21.82
CA TYR A 7 15.83 -7.78 22.05
C TYR A 7 14.77 -6.93 21.32
N GLY A 8 14.04 -7.54 20.39
CA GLY A 8 13.10 -6.87 19.50
C GLY A 8 13.11 -7.54 18.12
N SER A 9 12.31 -7.01 17.20
CA SER A 9 12.22 -7.49 15.82
C SER A 9 13.61 -7.72 15.22
N GLU A 10 13.80 -8.89 14.63
CA GLU A 10 15.00 -9.38 13.96
C GLU A 10 16.27 -9.43 14.82
N ASP A 11 16.13 -9.25 16.13
CA ASP A 11 17.24 -9.19 17.08
C ASP A 11 17.11 -10.28 18.15
N ILE A 12 17.50 -11.50 17.75
CA ILE A 12 17.70 -12.64 18.66
C ILE A 12 19.19 -12.91 18.75
N ARG A 13 19.72 -13.02 19.97
CA ARG A 13 21.15 -13.24 20.22
C ARG A 13 21.36 -14.46 21.08
N LEU A 14 22.35 -15.27 20.71
CA LEU A 14 22.85 -16.34 21.58
C LEU A 14 23.82 -15.73 22.60
N GLU A 15 23.47 -15.81 23.88
CA GLU A 15 24.25 -15.20 24.96
C GLU A 15 24.56 -16.21 26.07
N VAL A 16 25.59 -15.90 26.86
CA VAL A 16 25.87 -16.59 28.11
C VAL A 16 25.33 -15.73 29.25
N ILE A 17 24.30 -16.23 29.93
CA ILE A 17 23.66 -15.59 31.08
C ILE A 17 23.92 -16.39 32.37
N PRO A 18 23.74 -15.81 33.56
CA PRO A 18 23.86 -16.54 34.82
C PRO A 18 22.97 -17.79 34.87
N ASP A 19 23.47 -18.84 35.51
CA ASP A 19 22.67 -20.05 35.76
C ASP A 19 21.61 -19.76 36.84
N PRO A 20 20.31 -20.03 36.61
CA PRO A 20 19.27 -19.78 37.59
C PRO A 20 19.34 -20.79 38.74
N SER A 21 18.93 -20.34 39.93
CA SER A 21 18.72 -21.18 41.11
C SER A 21 17.25 -21.15 41.52
N PRO A 22 16.64 -22.30 41.85
CA PRO A 22 15.21 -22.36 42.13
C PRO A 22 14.89 -21.64 43.44
N ARG A 23 13.85 -20.79 43.42
CA ARG A 23 13.29 -20.16 44.62
C ARG A 23 12.33 -21.12 45.34
N GLU A 24 11.77 -20.67 46.45
CA GLU A 24 10.71 -21.41 47.14
C GLU A 24 9.55 -21.70 46.18
N GLY A 25 9.14 -22.97 46.08
CA GLY A 25 8.08 -23.45 45.20
C GLY A 25 8.46 -23.58 43.72
N GLU A 26 9.72 -23.35 43.34
CA GLU A 26 10.21 -23.52 41.97
C GLU A 26 11.06 -24.77 41.80
N VAL A 27 11.07 -25.32 40.58
CA VAL A 27 11.96 -26.41 40.17
C VAL A 27 12.90 -25.92 39.08
N LYS A 28 14.16 -26.36 39.13
CA LYS A 28 15.13 -26.14 38.06
C LYS A 28 15.05 -27.29 37.07
N ILE A 29 14.80 -26.96 35.81
CA ILE A 29 14.66 -27.90 34.71
C ILE A 29 15.85 -27.72 33.80
N LYS A 30 16.57 -28.81 33.52
CA LYS A 30 17.51 -28.88 32.40
C LYS A 30 16.70 -29.12 31.13
N ILE A 31 16.72 -28.16 30.21
CA ILE A 31 15.94 -28.28 28.98
C ILE A 31 16.54 -29.37 28.10
N ALA A 32 15.67 -30.21 27.55
CA ALA A 32 16.03 -31.21 26.56
C ALA A 32 15.65 -30.75 25.15
N TRP A 33 14.40 -30.29 24.99
CA TRP A 33 13.86 -29.87 23.70
C TRP A 33 12.93 -28.68 23.85
N ASN A 34 12.91 -27.82 22.83
CA ASN A 34 11.96 -26.73 22.68
C ASN A 34 11.44 -26.74 21.23
N GLY A 35 10.12 -26.79 21.05
CA GLY A 35 9.44 -26.62 19.77
C GLY A 35 9.56 -25.19 19.26
N ILE A 36 9.58 -25.01 17.94
CA ILE A 36 9.60 -23.67 17.34
C ILE A 36 8.20 -23.38 16.82
N CYS A 37 7.57 -22.36 17.39
CA CYS A 37 6.17 -22.02 17.14
C CYS A 37 6.04 -20.91 16.09
N GLY A 38 4.84 -20.78 15.50
CA GLY A 38 4.51 -19.62 14.67
C GLY A 38 4.60 -18.28 15.43
N SER A 39 4.40 -18.28 16.75
CA SER A 39 4.59 -17.10 17.60
C SER A 39 6.05 -16.66 17.74
N ASP A 40 7.02 -17.60 17.67
CA ASP A 40 8.45 -17.25 17.63
C ASP A 40 8.80 -16.54 16.31
N MET A 41 8.16 -16.97 15.22
CA MET A 41 8.26 -16.34 13.90
C MET A 41 7.60 -14.95 13.89
N HIS A 42 6.39 -14.82 14.46
CA HIS A 42 5.75 -13.51 14.62
C HIS A 42 6.63 -12.57 15.46
N SER A 43 7.23 -13.06 16.55
CA SER A 43 8.13 -12.29 17.42
C SER A 43 9.40 -11.86 16.70
N TRP A 44 9.95 -12.69 15.80
CA TRP A 44 11.06 -12.28 14.92
C TRP A 44 10.70 -11.04 14.09
N HIS A 45 9.44 -10.84 13.75
CA HIS A 45 9.01 -9.75 12.88
C HIS A 45 8.48 -8.52 13.63
N ALA A 46 7.65 -8.74 14.65
CA ALA A 46 7.09 -7.67 15.47
C ALA A 46 6.78 -8.21 16.89
N PRO A 47 6.92 -7.37 17.94
CA PRO A 47 6.44 -7.74 19.27
C PRO A 47 4.96 -8.11 19.24
N LEU A 48 4.59 -9.23 19.89
CA LEU A 48 3.20 -9.63 20.04
C LEU A 48 2.49 -8.65 20.98
N GLN A 49 1.72 -7.72 20.40
CA GLN A 49 1.05 -6.66 21.17
C GLN A 49 0.21 -7.23 22.32
N GLY A 50 0.41 -6.68 23.51
CA GLY A 50 -0.29 -7.11 24.73
C GLY A 50 0.25 -8.38 25.39
N VAL A 51 1.17 -9.11 24.74
CA VAL A 51 1.76 -10.36 25.25
C VAL A 51 3.26 -10.18 25.52
N SER A 52 3.99 -9.50 24.64
CA SER A 52 5.42 -9.22 24.78
C SER A 52 5.68 -7.90 25.52
N PRO A 53 6.74 -7.80 26.36
CA PRO A 53 7.23 -6.52 26.86
C PRO A 53 7.94 -5.71 25.76
N SER A 54 8.29 -4.46 26.05
CA SER A 54 9.18 -3.66 25.20
C SER A 54 10.49 -3.33 25.92
N MET A 55 11.41 -2.68 25.21
CA MET A 55 12.65 -2.14 25.80
C MET A 55 12.37 -1.07 26.86
N THR A 56 11.24 -0.36 26.75
CA THR A 56 10.91 0.79 27.61
C THR A 56 9.81 0.48 28.63
N GLN A 57 8.91 -0.46 28.34
CA GLN A 57 7.76 -0.79 29.17
C GLN A 57 7.79 -2.28 29.56
N PRO A 58 7.72 -2.60 30.87
CA PRO A 58 7.68 -3.99 31.30
C PRO A 58 6.31 -4.60 31.02
N HIS A 59 6.25 -5.91 30.82
CA HIS A 59 4.97 -6.59 30.70
C HIS A 59 4.25 -6.58 32.07
N PRO A 60 2.95 -6.20 32.16
CA PRO A 60 2.28 -5.98 33.45
C PRO A 60 2.21 -7.20 34.39
N THR A 61 2.28 -8.42 33.83
CA THR A 61 2.19 -9.67 34.61
C THR A 61 3.55 -10.15 35.13
N THR A 62 4.61 -10.01 34.34
CA THR A 62 5.95 -10.51 34.69
C THR A 62 6.84 -9.42 35.27
N ASN A 63 6.50 -8.15 35.01
CA ASN A 63 7.28 -6.96 35.34
C ASN A 63 8.69 -6.95 34.73
N GLU A 64 8.90 -7.71 33.64
CA GLU A 64 10.16 -7.79 32.91
C GLU A 64 10.10 -6.94 31.62
N LYS A 65 11.25 -6.40 31.22
CA LYS A 65 11.46 -5.69 29.94
C LYS A 65 12.28 -6.56 28.99
N LEU A 66 12.33 -6.18 27.72
CA LEU A 66 13.33 -6.74 26.81
C LEU A 66 14.77 -6.39 27.30
N PRO A 67 15.75 -7.29 27.13
CA PRO A 67 15.60 -8.61 26.49
C PRO A 67 15.03 -9.69 27.40
N VAL A 68 14.30 -10.64 26.81
CA VAL A 68 13.79 -11.86 27.48
C VAL A 68 14.33 -13.13 26.84
N THR A 69 14.36 -14.25 27.56
CA THR A 69 14.73 -15.55 26.99
C THR A 69 13.53 -16.13 26.26
N MET A 70 13.73 -16.64 25.04
CA MET A 70 12.64 -17.21 24.23
C MET A 70 12.33 -18.67 24.56
N GLY A 71 11.22 -19.19 24.00
CA GLY A 71 10.84 -20.60 24.03
C GLY A 71 9.75 -20.92 25.05
N HIS A 72 8.56 -21.24 24.55
CA HIS A 72 7.38 -21.54 25.36
C HIS A 72 6.90 -23.00 25.21
N GLU A 73 7.41 -23.73 24.22
CA GLU A 73 7.04 -25.11 23.91
C GLU A 73 8.15 -26.09 24.33
N PHE A 74 8.38 -26.34 25.62
CA PHE A 74 9.57 -27.09 26.05
C PHE A 74 9.34 -28.20 27.06
N SER A 75 10.25 -29.18 27.02
CA SER A 75 10.35 -30.28 27.96
C SER A 75 11.78 -30.43 28.50
N GLY A 76 11.91 -31.10 29.64
CA GLY A 76 13.22 -31.30 30.23
C GLY A 76 13.22 -32.24 31.43
N THR A 77 14.34 -32.22 32.14
CA THR A 77 14.54 -33.05 33.34
C THR A 77 14.73 -32.17 34.56
N VAL A 78 14.04 -32.49 35.65
CA VAL A 78 14.20 -31.80 36.94
C VAL A 78 15.58 -32.12 37.52
N VAL A 79 16.40 -31.10 37.71
CA VAL A 79 17.79 -31.25 38.21
C VAL A 79 18.02 -30.63 39.59
N GLU A 80 17.11 -29.78 40.04
CA GLU A 80 17.13 -29.17 41.37
C GLU A 80 15.71 -28.78 41.78
N VAL A 81 15.40 -28.83 43.07
CA VAL A 81 14.10 -28.43 43.60
C VAL A 81 14.30 -27.40 44.71
N GLY A 82 13.54 -26.32 44.66
CA GLY A 82 13.51 -25.33 45.72
C GLY A 82 12.76 -25.82 46.95
N ARG A 83 12.87 -25.06 48.05
CA ARG A 83 12.10 -25.32 49.28
C ARG A 83 10.60 -25.32 48.97
N GLY A 84 9.82 -26.20 49.58
CA GLY A 84 8.34 -26.21 49.44
C GLY A 84 7.80 -26.82 48.15
N VAL A 85 8.66 -27.38 47.28
CA VAL A 85 8.22 -28.21 46.15
C VAL A 85 7.69 -29.56 46.64
N ASP A 86 6.54 -29.99 46.12
CA ASP A 86 6.03 -31.33 46.34
C ASP A 86 6.79 -32.36 45.48
N THR A 87 7.81 -32.96 46.08
CA THR A 87 8.68 -33.95 45.43
C THR A 87 8.01 -35.31 45.22
N SER A 88 6.85 -35.56 45.83
CA SER A 88 6.05 -36.75 45.54
C SER A 88 5.36 -36.65 44.19
N ARG A 89 4.99 -35.41 43.79
CA ARG A 89 4.42 -35.10 42.48
C ARG A 89 5.50 -34.84 41.42
N ILE A 90 6.59 -34.18 41.79
CA ILE A 90 7.69 -33.82 40.88
C ILE A 90 9.02 -34.30 41.48
N PRO A 91 9.38 -35.58 41.32
CA PRO A 91 10.63 -36.09 41.85
C PRO A 91 11.85 -35.55 41.08
N LEU A 92 13.00 -35.52 41.75
CA LEU A 92 14.28 -35.21 41.10
C LEU A 92 14.56 -36.24 39.99
N GLY A 93 14.99 -35.79 38.83
CA GLY A 93 15.17 -36.62 37.63
C GLY A 93 13.89 -36.88 36.83
N ALA A 94 12.72 -36.40 37.29
CA ALA A 94 11.49 -36.51 36.51
C ALA A 94 11.62 -35.81 35.16
N HIS A 95 11.08 -36.47 34.13
CA HIS A 95 10.87 -35.85 32.82
C HIS A 95 9.58 -35.04 32.89
N VAL A 96 9.63 -33.78 32.49
CA VAL A 96 8.54 -32.83 32.70
C VAL A 96 8.29 -31.98 31.46
N VAL A 97 7.08 -31.44 31.39
CA VAL A 97 6.66 -30.39 30.46
C VAL A 97 6.07 -29.22 31.25
N VAL A 98 6.17 -28.02 30.67
CA VAL A 98 5.68 -26.78 31.28
C VAL A 98 4.45 -26.26 30.54
N GLU A 99 3.44 -25.81 31.30
CA GLU A 99 2.31 -25.02 30.82
C GLU A 99 2.69 -23.52 30.89
N PRO A 100 3.13 -22.90 29.78
CA PRO A 100 3.72 -21.56 29.81
C PRO A 100 2.73 -20.42 30.12
N LEU A 101 1.42 -20.67 30.15
CA LEU A 101 0.39 -19.65 30.30
C LEU A 101 0.48 -18.89 31.64
N LEU A 102 0.78 -17.60 31.57
CA LEU A 102 0.84 -16.66 32.69
C LEU A 102 -0.32 -15.66 32.61
N THR A 103 -0.88 -15.32 33.77
CA THR A 103 -1.97 -14.32 33.87
C THR A 103 -1.83 -13.54 35.17
N CYS A 104 -2.64 -12.49 35.34
CA CYS A 104 -2.59 -11.71 36.57
C CYS A 104 -3.05 -12.46 37.82
N MET A 105 -3.83 -13.55 37.67
CA MET A 105 -4.39 -14.39 38.75
C MET A 105 -5.12 -13.64 39.87
N LYS A 106 -5.44 -12.35 39.67
CA LYS A 106 -6.14 -11.51 40.66
C LYS A 106 -7.58 -12.01 40.84
N PRO A 107 -8.09 -12.12 42.07
CA PRO A 107 -9.50 -12.48 42.32
C PRO A 107 -10.50 -11.53 41.66
N THR A 108 -10.11 -10.27 41.44
CA THR A 108 -10.92 -9.25 40.77
C THR A 108 -10.92 -9.35 39.24
N CYS A 109 -10.07 -10.19 38.66
CA CYS A 109 -10.01 -10.38 37.22
C CYS A 109 -11.07 -11.40 36.79
N HIS A 110 -12.08 -10.94 36.05
CA HIS A 110 -13.23 -11.77 35.69
C HIS A 110 -12.83 -13.07 34.96
N PRO A 111 -12.03 -13.05 33.87
CA PRO A 111 -11.59 -14.28 33.20
C PRO A 111 -10.83 -15.24 34.13
N CYS A 112 -9.89 -14.73 34.93
CA CYS A 112 -9.14 -15.55 35.88
C CYS A 112 -10.04 -16.20 36.94
N SER A 113 -11.01 -15.44 37.48
CA SER A 113 -11.95 -15.94 38.50
C SER A 113 -12.93 -17.01 37.97
N MET A 114 -13.21 -16.98 36.66
CA MET A 114 -14.12 -17.90 35.98
C MET A 114 -13.43 -19.13 35.39
N GLY A 115 -12.11 -19.28 35.57
CA GLY A 115 -11.35 -20.37 34.95
C GLY A 115 -11.25 -20.25 33.43
N MET A 116 -11.10 -19.01 32.92
CA MET A 116 -10.81 -18.68 31.52
C MET A 116 -9.52 -17.87 31.45
N ARG A 117 -8.43 -18.41 31.99
CA ARG A 117 -7.16 -17.69 32.18
C ARG A 117 -6.56 -17.23 30.85
N ASN A 118 -6.70 -18.01 29.80
CA ASN A 118 -6.26 -17.65 28.45
C ASN A 118 -6.89 -16.34 27.93
N LEU A 119 -8.05 -15.92 28.47
CA LEU A 119 -8.73 -14.67 28.10
C LEU A 119 -8.43 -13.51 29.07
N CYS A 120 -7.42 -13.65 29.93
CA CYS A 120 -6.98 -12.57 30.80
C CYS A 120 -6.48 -11.37 29.96
N PRO A 121 -6.88 -10.12 30.25
CA PRO A 121 -6.35 -8.94 29.55
C PRO A 121 -4.85 -8.72 29.74
N LEU A 122 -4.25 -9.39 30.73
CA LEU A 122 -2.82 -9.35 31.05
C LEU A 122 -2.17 -10.72 30.79
N VAL A 123 -2.72 -11.50 29.86
CA VAL A 123 -2.19 -12.81 29.50
C VAL A 123 -0.81 -12.69 28.87
N THR A 124 0.10 -13.57 29.26
CA THR A 124 1.39 -13.75 28.58
C THR A 124 1.89 -15.17 28.77
N PHE A 125 3.11 -15.47 28.32
CA PHE A 125 3.70 -16.79 28.35
C PHE A 125 5.14 -16.75 28.84
N ILE A 126 5.56 -17.78 29.59
CA ILE A 126 6.98 -18.08 29.79
C ILE A 126 7.63 -18.20 28.41
N GLY A 127 8.76 -17.55 28.17
CA GLY A 127 9.41 -17.55 26.86
C GLY A 127 8.91 -16.48 25.88
N ILE A 128 7.94 -15.64 26.27
CA ILE A 128 7.48 -14.47 25.49
C ILE A 128 7.42 -13.22 26.37
N GLY A 129 6.73 -13.31 27.50
CA GLY A 129 6.52 -12.22 28.45
C GLY A 129 7.65 -11.97 29.44
N GLY A 130 8.59 -12.92 29.55
CA GLY A 130 9.60 -12.97 30.61
C GLY A 130 9.56 -14.29 31.39
N CYS A 131 10.18 -14.31 32.56
CA CYS A 131 10.30 -15.45 33.48
C CYS A 131 11.14 -16.61 32.92
N GLY A 132 12.14 -16.30 32.06
CA GLY A 132 12.96 -17.29 31.37
C GLY A 132 12.28 -17.86 30.13
N GLY A 133 12.82 -18.95 29.59
CA GLY A 133 12.27 -19.63 28.42
C GLY A 133 13.01 -20.94 28.10
N GLY A 134 12.38 -21.80 27.30
CA GLY A 134 12.88 -23.10 26.86
C GLY A 134 14.05 -23.03 25.89
N LEU A 135 14.33 -21.88 25.27
CA LEU A 135 15.55 -21.66 24.50
C LEU A 135 16.69 -21.22 25.42
N ALA A 136 16.99 -22.06 26.42
CA ALA A 136 18.14 -21.95 27.32
C ALA A 136 18.53 -23.35 27.84
N GLU A 137 19.72 -23.49 28.43
CA GLU A 137 20.15 -24.78 29.00
C GLU A 137 19.36 -25.15 30.28
N TYR A 138 18.97 -24.15 31.07
CA TYR A 138 18.20 -24.32 32.30
C TYR A 138 17.13 -23.24 32.46
N ILE A 139 16.07 -23.58 33.19
CA ILE A 139 15.04 -22.63 33.62
C ILE A 139 14.57 -22.99 35.03
N CYS A 140 14.18 -21.99 35.83
CA CYS A 140 13.45 -22.22 37.08
C CYS A 140 11.99 -21.81 36.89
N VAL A 141 11.06 -22.73 37.18
CA VAL A 141 9.62 -22.53 36.96
C VAL A 141 8.85 -22.93 38.20
N SER A 142 7.77 -22.20 38.51
CA SER A 142 6.85 -22.55 39.60
C SER A 142 6.31 -23.97 39.39
N GLN A 143 6.32 -24.78 40.45
CA GLN A 143 5.83 -26.16 40.40
C GLN A 143 4.40 -26.27 39.86
N HIS A 144 3.55 -25.24 40.01
CA HIS A 144 2.16 -25.25 39.56
C HIS A 144 1.99 -25.28 38.04
N LEU A 145 3.04 -24.93 37.28
CA LEU A 145 3.03 -24.97 35.81
C LEU A 145 3.73 -26.22 35.27
N VAL A 146 4.24 -27.10 36.14
CA VAL A 146 5.06 -28.25 35.77
C VAL A 146 4.27 -29.54 35.91
N TYR A 147 4.29 -30.34 34.85
CA TYR A 147 3.63 -31.63 34.77
C TYR A 147 4.65 -32.73 34.42
N THR A 148 4.55 -33.87 35.09
CA THR A 148 5.39 -35.05 34.79
C THR A 148 4.93 -35.69 33.49
N LEU A 149 5.87 -35.92 32.59
CA LEU A 149 5.62 -36.69 31.38
C LEU A 149 5.43 -38.18 31.74
N PRO A 150 4.48 -38.88 31.09
CA PRO A 150 4.34 -40.32 31.24
C PRO A 150 5.67 -41.03 30.89
N PRO A 151 6.03 -42.14 31.58
CA PRO A 151 7.32 -42.80 31.38
C PRO A 151 7.59 -43.28 29.95
N ASN A 152 6.54 -43.50 29.16
CA ASN A 152 6.60 -43.92 27.77
C ASN A 152 6.68 -42.77 26.76
N VAL A 153 6.72 -41.50 27.21
CA VAL A 153 6.77 -40.32 26.34
C VAL A 153 8.19 -39.75 26.29
N PRO A 154 8.88 -39.83 25.14
CA PRO A 154 10.18 -39.20 24.95
C PRO A 154 10.15 -37.68 25.16
N LEU A 155 11.29 -37.09 25.56
CA LEU A 155 11.35 -35.65 25.84
C LEU A 155 11.06 -34.77 24.61
N ASP A 156 11.51 -35.16 23.42
CA ASP A 156 11.21 -34.40 22.20
C ASP A 156 9.71 -34.39 21.86
N VAL A 157 9.02 -35.52 22.06
CA VAL A 157 7.56 -35.58 22.01
C VAL A 157 6.92 -34.73 23.11
N GLY A 158 7.54 -34.67 24.29
CA GLY A 158 7.13 -33.80 25.39
C GLY A 158 7.05 -32.31 25.00
N ALA A 159 7.91 -31.83 24.10
CA ALA A 159 7.85 -30.45 23.61
C ALA A 159 6.60 -30.17 22.73
N LEU A 160 5.94 -31.22 22.22
CA LEU A 160 4.70 -31.09 21.43
C LEU A 160 3.43 -31.01 22.30
N ILE A 161 3.51 -31.20 23.61
CA ILE A 161 2.32 -31.20 24.48
C ILE A 161 1.64 -29.83 24.51
N GLU A 162 2.43 -28.75 24.50
CA GLU A 162 1.92 -27.36 24.45
C GLU A 162 1.09 -27.13 23.18
N PRO A 163 1.63 -27.32 21.95
CA PRO A 163 0.85 -27.07 20.74
C PRO A 163 -0.26 -28.12 20.56
N LEU A 164 -0.10 -29.33 21.11
CA LEU A 164 -1.17 -30.34 21.13
C LEU A 164 -2.33 -29.89 22.03
N ALA A 165 -2.06 -29.21 23.15
CA ALA A 165 -3.09 -28.63 24.01
C ALA A 165 -3.85 -27.50 23.30
N VAL A 166 -3.18 -26.70 22.45
CA VAL A 166 -3.85 -25.69 21.60
C VAL A 166 -4.88 -26.35 20.68
N ALA A 167 -4.47 -27.42 19.99
CA ALA A 167 -5.36 -28.19 19.12
C ALA A 167 -6.49 -28.88 19.91
N TRP A 168 -6.20 -29.43 21.09
CA TRP A 168 -7.19 -30.03 22.00
C TRP A 168 -8.26 -29.03 22.44
N HIS A 169 -7.84 -27.83 22.83
CA HIS A 169 -8.73 -26.74 23.20
C HIS A 169 -9.65 -26.35 22.05
N ALA A 170 -9.08 -26.13 20.86
CA ALA A 170 -9.84 -25.80 19.64
C ALA A 170 -10.91 -26.87 19.36
N ALA A 171 -10.55 -28.14 19.44
CA ALA A 171 -11.49 -29.23 19.23
C ALA A 171 -12.61 -29.26 20.27
N LYS A 172 -12.32 -29.06 21.56
CA LYS A 172 -13.35 -28.95 22.60
C LYS A 172 -14.29 -27.77 22.37
N ARG A 173 -13.75 -26.61 21.98
CA ARG A 173 -14.52 -25.39 21.68
C ARG A 173 -15.43 -25.55 20.46
N SER A 174 -15.03 -26.38 19.50
CA SER A 174 -15.86 -26.69 18.32
C SER A 174 -17.13 -27.50 18.64
N LYS A 175 -17.19 -28.15 19.82
CA LYS A 175 -18.23 -29.11 20.21
C LYS A 175 -18.34 -30.32 19.27
N LEU A 176 -17.22 -30.69 18.64
CA LEU A 176 -17.07 -31.90 17.83
C LEU A 176 -17.64 -33.13 18.55
N LYS A 177 -18.35 -33.99 17.81
CA LYS A 177 -18.84 -35.29 18.26
C LYS A 177 -18.18 -36.41 17.46
N ALA A 178 -18.08 -37.57 18.08
CA ALA A 178 -17.69 -38.79 17.37
C ALA A 178 -18.67 -39.04 16.20
N GLY A 179 -18.14 -39.29 15.00
CA GLY A 179 -18.90 -39.42 13.77
C GLY A 179 -19.06 -38.13 12.95
N ASP A 180 -18.57 -36.99 13.42
CA ASP A 180 -18.57 -35.75 12.64
C ASP A 180 -17.52 -35.77 11.51
N SER A 181 -17.81 -35.04 10.44
CA SER A 181 -16.90 -34.71 9.35
C SER A 181 -16.19 -33.38 9.60
N VAL A 182 -14.87 -33.38 9.48
CA VAL A 182 -14.03 -32.22 9.78
C VAL A 182 -13.25 -31.80 8.54
N LEU A 183 -13.18 -30.49 8.29
CA LEU A 183 -12.25 -29.90 7.33
C LEU A 183 -11.22 -29.06 8.09
N ILE A 184 -9.95 -29.26 7.80
CA ILE A 184 -8.85 -28.47 8.33
C ILE A 184 -8.23 -27.67 7.19
N LEU A 185 -8.12 -26.36 7.36
CA LEU A 185 -7.53 -25.45 6.39
C LEU A 185 -6.17 -25.01 6.90
N GLY A 186 -5.11 -25.41 6.21
CA GLY A 186 -3.71 -25.25 6.63
C GLY A 186 -3.16 -26.52 7.27
N GLY A 187 -2.09 -27.06 6.70
CA GLY A 187 -1.37 -28.26 7.12
C GLY A 187 -0.03 -27.97 7.80
N GLY A 188 0.10 -26.79 8.44
CA GLY A 188 1.22 -26.49 9.33
C GLY A 188 1.17 -27.31 10.64
N PRO A 189 2.09 -27.07 11.59
CA PRO A 189 2.15 -27.82 12.84
C PRO A 189 0.82 -27.91 13.60
N ILE A 190 0.13 -26.78 13.78
CA ILE A 190 -1.19 -26.73 14.45
C ILE A 190 -2.26 -27.46 13.64
N GLY A 191 -2.24 -27.37 12.31
CA GLY A 191 -3.20 -28.09 11.45
C GLY A 191 -3.03 -29.61 11.55
N LEU A 192 -1.78 -30.10 11.56
CA LEU A 192 -1.47 -31.52 11.74
C LEU A 192 -1.81 -32.03 13.15
N LEU A 193 -1.53 -31.24 14.19
CA LEU A 193 -1.93 -31.59 15.56
C LEU A 193 -3.45 -31.57 15.71
N THR A 194 -4.14 -30.62 15.08
CA THR A 194 -5.62 -30.58 15.02
C THR A 194 -6.15 -31.84 14.34
N LEU A 195 -5.55 -32.28 13.23
CA LEU A 195 -5.88 -33.54 12.57
C LEU A 195 -5.77 -34.72 13.54
N ARG A 196 -4.66 -34.84 14.28
CA ARG A 196 -4.48 -35.92 15.27
C ARG A 196 -5.54 -35.86 16.38
N VAL A 197 -5.83 -34.66 16.89
CA VAL A 197 -6.81 -34.45 17.96
C VAL A 197 -8.22 -34.84 17.51
N VAL A 198 -8.69 -34.34 16.36
CA VAL A 198 -10.06 -34.63 15.92
C VAL A 198 -10.25 -36.10 15.57
N LYS A 199 -9.20 -36.79 15.10
CA LYS A 199 -9.17 -38.24 14.93
C LYS A 199 -9.27 -38.98 16.27
N ALA A 200 -8.49 -38.57 17.27
CA ALA A 200 -8.55 -39.15 18.62
C ALA A 200 -9.91 -38.93 19.31
N LEU A 201 -10.63 -37.86 18.95
CA LEU A 201 -11.99 -37.56 19.40
C LEU A 201 -13.09 -38.25 18.58
N GLY A 202 -12.72 -39.03 17.55
CA GLY A 202 -13.64 -39.90 16.82
C GLY A 202 -14.29 -39.28 15.58
N ALA A 203 -13.71 -38.24 14.97
CA ALA A 203 -14.16 -37.76 13.66
C ALA A 203 -14.11 -38.88 12.62
N SER A 204 -15.22 -39.13 11.92
CA SER A 204 -15.32 -40.23 10.96
C SER A 204 -14.66 -39.91 9.62
N TRP A 205 -14.56 -38.63 9.28
CA TRP A 205 -13.89 -38.15 8.08
C TRP A 205 -13.15 -36.86 8.38
N VAL A 206 -11.89 -36.75 7.94
CA VAL A 206 -11.09 -35.52 8.09
C VAL A 206 -10.43 -35.16 6.77
N GLY A 207 -10.87 -34.05 6.18
CA GLY A 207 -10.22 -33.44 5.02
C GLY A 207 -9.19 -32.40 5.45
N LEU A 208 -8.08 -32.29 4.73
CA LEU A 208 -7.06 -31.26 4.96
C LEU A 208 -6.70 -30.52 3.67
N SER A 209 -6.89 -29.21 3.64
CA SER A 209 -6.54 -28.35 2.50
C SER A 209 -5.21 -27.65 2.76
N GLU A 210 -4.19 -27.95 1.95
CA GLU A 210 -2.83 -27.46 2.16
C GLU A 210 -2.10 -27.36 0.81
N PRO A 211 -1.54 -26.19 0.43
CA PRO A 211 -0.84 -26.00 -0.84
C PRO A 211 0.39 -26.91 -1.02
N VAL A 212 1.11 -27.22 0.06
CA VAL A 212 2.39 -27.94 -0.03
C VAL A 212 2.17 -29.45 -0.10
N SER A 213 2.61 -30.07 -1.20
CA SER A 213 2.45 -31.51 -1.45
C SER A 213 3.03 -32.38 -0.33
N THR A 214 4.23 -32.07 0.16
CA THR A 214 4.87 -32.85 1.24
C THR A 214 4.10 -32.77 2.55
N ARG A 215 3.46 -31.64 2.86
CA ARG A 215 2.58 -31.49 4.03
C ARG A 215 1.26 -32.24 3.84
N ARG A 216 0.72 -32.27 2.63
CA ARG A 216 -0.44 -33.13 2.30
C ARG A 216 -0.11 -34.62 2.45
N GLU A 217 1.03 -35.07 1.94
CA GLU A 217 1.50 -36.44 2.13
C GLU A 217 1.69 -36.78 3.62
N HIS A 218 2.21 -35.82 4.39
CA HIS A 218 2.36 -35.96 5.82
C HIS A 218 1.00 -36.05 6.53
N ALA A 219 0.03 -35.21 6.16
CA ALA A 219 -1.34 -35.30 6.66
C ALA A 219 -2.00 -36.67 6.38
N LEU A 220 -1.79 -37.25 5.18
CA LEU A 220 -2.26 -38.60 4.88
C LEU A 220 -1.64 -39.65 5.79
N LYS A 221 -0.32 -39.59 6.03
CA LYS A 221 0.38 -40.48 6.98
C LYS A 221 -0.17 -40.36 8.41
N HIS A 222 -0.67 -39.17 8.76
CA HIS A 222 -1.25 -38.85 10.07
C HIS A 222 -2.77 -39.04 10.15
N GLY A 223 -3.37 -39.69 9.16
CA GLY A 223 -4.75 -40.17 9.22
C GLY A 223 -5.81 -39.24 8.63
N ALA A 224 -5.41 -38.27 7.79
CA ALA A 224 -6.35 -37.53 6.95
C ALA A 224 -7.07 -38.49 5.99
N SER A 225 -8.39 -38.34 5.88
CA SER A 225 -9.23 -39.12 4.96
C SER A 225 -9.11 -38.63 3.52
N ALA A 226 -8.83 -37.34 3.34
CA ALA A 226 -8.59 -36.71 2.05
C ALA A 226 -7.67 -35.49 2.23
N VAL A 227 -6.91 -35.16 1.20
CA VAL A 227 -6.09 -33.95 1.17
C VAL A 227 -6.33 -33.19 -0.13
N PHE A 228 -6.34 -31.86 -0.05
CA PHE A 228 -6.70 -30.99 -1.16
C PHE A 228 -5.59 -30.00 -1.46
N ASP A 229 -5.33 -29.79 -2.75
CA ASP A 229 -4.48 -28.70 -3.22
C ASP A 229 -5.32 -27.47 -3.53
N PRO A 230 -5.40 -26.47 -2.63
CA PRO A 230 -6.16 -25.27 -2.92
C PRO A 230 -5.55 -24.46 -4.07
N THR A 231 -4.30 -24.70 -4.49
CA THR A 231 -3.66 -23.93 -5.58
C THR A 231 -3.88 -24.53 -6.95
N SER A 232 -4.38 -25.76 -7.03
CA SER A 232 -4.65 -26.41 -8.31
C SER A 232 -5.83 -25.74 -9.03
N ALA A 233 -5.62 -25.36 -10.30
CA ALA A 233 -6.65 -24.75 -11.14
C ALA A 233 -7.87 -25.66 -11.41
N THR A 234 -7.74 -26.97 -11.15
CA THR A 234 -8.81 -27.96 -11.34
C THR A 234 -9.40 -28.48 -10.03
N ALA A 235 -8.85 -28.08 -8.88
CA ALA A 235 -9.35 -28.53 -7.58
C ALA A 235 -10.41 -27.56 -7.06
N ASP A 236 -11.56 -28.10 -6.67
CA ASP A 236 -12.61 -27.37 -5.96
C ASP A 236 -12.79 -28.03 -4.59
N VAL A 237 -12.06 -27.50 -3.61
CA VAL A 237 -12.06 -28.00 -2.22
C VAL A 237 -13.49 -28.03 -1.67
N VAL A 238 -14.33 -27.04 -2.01
CA VAL A 238 -15.71 -26.95 -1.53
C VAL A 238 -16.55 -28.08 -2.13
N ALA A 239 -16.44 -28.29 -3.44
CA ALA A 239 -17.15 -29.39 -4.11
C ALA A 239 -16.67 -30.75 -3.60
N ASP A 240 -15.36 -30.94 -3.43
CA ASP A 240 -14.79 -32.20 -2.95
C ASP A 240 -15.22 -32.53 -1.52
N VAL A 241 -15.24 -31.52 -0.63
CA VAL A 241 -15.76 -31.68 0.74
C VAL A 241 -17.24 -32.04 0.71
N LYS A 242 -18.05 -31.37 -0.13
CA LYS A 242 -19.47 -31.72 -0.28
C LYS A 242 -19.63 -33.14 -0.80
N ASN A 243 -18.86 -33.55 -1.80
CA ASN A 243 -18.91 -34.91 -2.35
C ASN A 243 -18.58 -35.96 -1.28
N ALA A 244 -17.52 -35.73 -0.49
CA ALA A 244 -17.12 -36.62 0.58
C ALA A 244 -18.11 -36.70 1.76
N THR A 245 -18.95 -35.67 1.94
CA THR A 245 -19.89 -35.55 3.07
C THR A 245 -21.36 -35.80 2.67
N GLY A 246 -21.60 -36.31 1.46
CA GLY A 246 -22.95 -36.61 0.96
C GLY A 246 -23.75 -35.36 0.58
N GLY A 247 -23.08 -34.34 0.04
CA GLY A 247 -23.63 -33.07 -0.41
C GLY A 247 -23.83 -32.02 0.70
N ARG A 248 -23.57 -32.38 1.96
CA ARG A 248 -23.94 -31.56 3.13
C ARG A 248 -22.92 -30.47 3.46
N GLY A 249 -21.63 -30.73 3.23
CA GLY A 249 -20.53 -29.93 3.77
C GLY A 249 -20.03 -30.48 5.11
N ALA A 250 -18.89 -29.96 5.58
CA ALA A 250 -18.27 -30.40 6.84
C ALA A 250 -19.09 -29.96 8.06
N ASP A 251 -19.12 -30.79 9.11
CA ASP A 251 -19.76 -30.47 10.38
C ASP A 251 -18.99 -29.38 11.14
N VAL A 252 -17.66 -29.49 11.12
CA VAL A 252 -16.73 -28.53 11.72
C VAL A 252 -15.62 -28.19 10.72
N VAL A 253 -15.31 -26.90 10.59
CA VAL A 253 -14.15 -26.42 9.84
C VAL A 253 -13.18 -25.72 10.80
N PHE A 254 -11.91 -26.12 10.79
CA PHE A 254 -10.83 -25.44 11.52
C PHE A 254 -10.00 -24.62 10.54
N ASP A 255 -9.87 -23.32 10.80
CA ASP A 255 -8.90 -22.48 10.11
C ASP A 255 -7.62 -22.39 10.93
N CYS A 256 -6.58 -23.05 10.43
CA CYS A 256 -5.24 -23.09 11.00
C CYS A 256 -4.22 -22.32 10.14
N ALA A 257 -4.67 -21.61 9.09
CA ALA A 257 -3.83 -20.84 8.19
C ALA A 257 -3.91 -19.34 8.43
N GLY A 258 -5.10 -18.81 8.73
CA GLY A 258 -5.29 -17.40 9.08
C GLY A 258 -5.19 -16.44 7.89
N VAL A 259 -5.77 -16.83 6.75
CA VAL A 259 -5.78 -16.02 5.51
C VAL A 259 -7.19 -15.95 4.92
N GLN A 260 -7.52 -14.86 4.21
CA GLN A 260 -8.89 -14.61 3.73
C GLN A 260 -9.45 -15.80 2.93
N ARG A 261 -8.62 -16.38 2.07
CA ARG A 261 -9.00 -17.52 1.23
C ARG A 261 -9.47 -18.74 2.02
N THR A 262 -8.82 -19.05 3.14
CA THR A 262 -9.25 -20.20 3.97
C THR A 262 -10.55 -19.88 4.69
N LEU A 263 -10.73 -18.65 5.15
CA LEU A 263 -12.00 -18.23 5.75
C LEU A 263 -13.18 -18.29 4.77
N ASP A 264 -12.99 -17.83 3.53
CA ASP A 264 -14.01 -17.93 2.48
C ASP A 264 -14.36 -19.40 2.18
N THR A 265 -13.33 -20.24 2.05
CA THR A 265 -13.50 -21.68 1.85
C THR A 265 -14.26 -22.31 3.02
N ALA A 266 -13.98 -21.89 4.25
CA ALA A 266 -14.66 -22.38 5.44
C ALA A 266 -16.17 -22.08 5.39
N PHE A 267 -16.55 -20.84 5.07
CA PHE A 267 -17.97 -20.46 4.92
C PHE A 267 -18.69 -21.24 3.82
N GLN A 268 -18.00 -21.55 2.73
CA GLN A 268 -18.59 -22.28 1.61
C GLN A 268 -18.68 -23.79 1.86
N ALA A 269 -17.66 -24.38 2.49
CA ALA A 269 -17.55 -25.82 2.73
C ALA A 269 -18.28 -26.30 3.99
N VAL A 270 -18.56 -25.42 4.95
CA VAL A 270 -19.32 -25.77 6.15
C VAL A 270 -20.80 -26.04 5.81
N LYS A 271 -21.37 -27.04 6.48
CA LYS A 271 -22.81 -27.36 6.38
C LYS A 271 -23.69 -26.28 7.01
N PRO A 272 -24.99 -26.22 6.68
CA PRO A 272 -25.96 -25.47 7.47
C PRO A 272 -25.92 -25.86 8.96
N ARG A 273 -25.87 -24.87 9.84
CA ARG A 273 -25.66 -24.99 11.29
C ARG A 273 -24.36 -25.67 11.71
N GLY A 274 -23.36 -25.70 10.82
CA GLY A 274 -22.02 -26.14 11.15
C GLY A 274 -21.20 -25.06 11.86
N MET A 275 -20.03 -25.47 12.36
CA MET A 275 -19.14 -24.64 13.15
C MET A 275 -17.86 -24.32 12.37
N ILE A 276 -17.44 -23.07 12.37
CA ILE A 276 -16.11 -22.64 11.94
C ILE A 276 -15.33 -22.20 13.18
N VAL A 277 -14.14 -22.76 13.38
CA VAL A 277 -13.24 -22.41 14.48
C VAL A 277 -11.94 -21.85 13.91
N ASN A 278 -11.72 -20.55 14.11
CA ASN A 278 -10.42 -19.95 13.83
C ASN A 278 -9.43 -20.26 14.96
N VAL A 279 -8.36 -20.97 14.62
CA VAL A 279 -7.24 -21.26 15.51
C VAL A 279 -6.03 -20.38 15.20
N ALA A 280 -5.94 -19.90 13.95
CA ALA A 280 -4.82 -19.10 13.48
C ALA A 280 -4.80 -17.67 14.06
N VAL A 281 -3.61 -17.10 14.15
CA VAL A 281 -3.42 -15.67 14.41
C VAL A 281 -3.50 -14.94 13.07
N TRP A 282 -4.31 -13.89 13.02
CA TRP A 282 -4.48 -13.05 11.83
C TRP A 282 -3.65 -11.78 11.94
N VAL A 283 -3.06 -11.41 10.81
CA VAL A 283 -2.21 -10.23 10.65
C VAL A 283 -2.91 -9.13 9.84
N THR A 284 -3.86 -9.52 8.98
CA THR A 284 -4.81 -8.65 8.28
C THR A 284 -6.16 -8.62 9.01
N ARG A 285 -7.02 -7.65 8.67
CA ARG A 285 -8.43 -7.66 9.09
C ARG A 285 -9.23 -8.59 8.16
N PRO A 286 -9.84 -9.68 8.66
CA PRO A 286 -10.64 -10.57 7.83
C PRO A 286 -11.98 -9.93 7.40
N GLU A 287 -12.40 -10.23 6.19
CA GLU A 287 -13.77 -9.99 5.71
C GLU A 287 -14.64 -11.22 5.98
N LEU A 288 -15.88 -11.01 6.41
CA LEU A 288 -16.82 -12.09 6.74
C LEU A 288 -17.94 -12.18 5.71
N ASP A 289 -18.21 -13.39 5.22
CA ASP A 289 -19.39 -13.66 4.40
C ASP A 289 -20.65 -13.75 5.26
N ILE A 290 -21.17 -12.57 5.62
CA ILE A 290 -22.38 -12.42 6.42
C ILE A 290 -23.59 -13.07 5.72
N ALA A 291 -23.62 -13.09 4.39
CA ALA A 291 -24.71 -13.72 3.65
C ALA A 291 -24.72 -15.25 3.87
N SER A 292 -23.57 -15.91 3.80
CA SER A 292 -23.44 -17.33 4.14
C SER A 292 -23.77 -17.59 5.61
N MET A 293 -23.33 -16.71 6.53
CA MET A 293 -23.68 -16.85 7.95
C MET A 293 -25.19 -16.87 8.19
N ILE A 294 -25.93 -15.96 7.55
CA ILE A 294 -27.39 -15.87 7.69
C ILE A 294 -28.07 -17.06 7.03
N THR A 295 -27.72 -17.37 5.77
CA THR A 295 -28.41 -18.39 4.97
C THR A 295 -28.20 -19.81 5.48
N LYS A 296 -27.04 -20.09 6.08
CA LYS A 296 -26.71 -21.40 6.64
C LYS A 296 -26.82 -21.44 8.16
N GLU A 297 -27.04 -20.32 8.84
CA GLU A 297 -26.95 -20.20 10.31
C GLU A 297 -25.60 -20.73 10.85
N VAL A 298 -24.49 -20.34 10.19
CA VAL A 298 -23.14 -20.78 10.58
C VAL A 298 -22.75 -20.17 11.92
N VAL A 299 -22.13 -20.98 12.78
CA VAL A 299 -21.47 -20.47 13.99
C VAL A 299 -19.98 -20.28 13.69
N LEU A 300 -19.52 -19.03 13.72
CA LEU A 300 -18.09 -18.69 13.69
C LEU A 300 -17.61 -18.38 15.11
N THR A 301 -16.53 -19.02 15.53
CA THR A 301 -15.83 -18.76 16.80
C THR A 301 -14.31 -18.78 16.59
N SER A 302 -13.56 -18.36 17.61
CA SER A 302 -12.10 -18.49 17.66
C SER A 302 -11.63 -19.09 18.98
N THR A 303 -10.35 -19.45 19.05
CA THR A 303 -9.68 -19.90 20.28
C THR A 303 -8.33 -19.22 20.45
N LEU A 304 -7.98 -18.91 21.69
CA LEU A 304 -6.65 -18.45 22.10
C LEU A 304 -6.05 -19.50 23.03
N CYS A 305 -4.93 -20.10 22.63
CA CYS A 305 -4.21 -21.17 23.34
C CYS A 305 -5.14 -22.24 23.99
N TYR A 306 -4.99 -22.49 25.29
CA TYR A 306 -5.68 -23.48 26.12
C TYR A 306 -5.82 -22.97 27.57
N ASP A 307 -6.59 -23.66 28.43
CA ASP A 307 -6.58 -23.39 29.88
C ASP A 307 -6.75 -24.68 30.69
N ARG A 308 -5.70 -25.09 31.43
CA ARG A 308 -5.69 -26.28 32.32
C ARG A 308 -6.04 -27.61 31.65
N GLU A 309 -5.77 -27.74 30.36
CA GLU A 309 -6.08 -28.96 29.59
C GLU A 309 -4.91 -29.95 29.53
N TYR A 310 -3.74 -29.58 30.04
CA TYR A 310 -2.54 -30.44 30.09
C TYR A 310 -2.80 -31.83 30.70
N PRO A 311 -3.50 -31.97 31.84
CA PRO A 311 -3.80 -33.30 32.41
C PRO A 311 -4.59 -34.19 31.45
N GLU A 312 -5.59 -33.66 30.75
CA GLU A 312 -6.40 -34.42 29.79
C GLU A 312 -5.55 -34.84 28.58
N VAL A 313 -4.71 -33.93 28.08
CA VAL A 313 -3.82 -34.18 26.94
C VAL A 313 -2.79 -35.25 27.30
N LEU A 314 -2.12 -35.13 28.45
CA LEU A 314 -1.12 -36.09 28.92
C LEU A 314 -1.73 -37.47 29.16
N GLU A 315 -2.93 -37.54 29.72
CA GLU A 315 -3.66 -38.80 29.89
C GLU A 315 -3.99 -39.43 28.53
N ALA A 316 -4.45 -38.64 27.55
CA ALA A 316 -4.72 -39.13 26.21
C ALA A 316 -3.46 -39.65 25.49
N VAL A 317 -2.32 -38.97 25.67
CA VAL A 317 -1.02 -39.42 25.17
C VAL A 317 -0.58 -40.72 25.89
N ALA A 318 -0.72 -40.79 27.22
CA ALA A 318 -0.38 -41.98 28.00
C ALA A 318 -1.21 -43.21 27.58
N GLN A 319 -2.47 -43.00 27.20
CA GLN A 319 -3.37 -44.03 26.68
C GLN A 319 -3.09 -44.46 25.23
N GLY A 320 -2.06 -43.91 24.57
CA GLY A 320 -1.71 -44.25 23.19
C GLY A 320 -2.65 -43.68 22.12
N LYS A 321 -3.47 -42.66 22.46
CA LYS A 321 -4.38 -42.04 21.45
C LYS A 321 -3.63 -41.27 20.38
N PHE A 322 -2.34 -41.00 20.60
CA PHE A 322 -1.49 -40.18 19.75
C PHE A 322 -0.21 -40.92 19.30
N ASP A 323 -0.26 -42.25 19.17
CA ASP A 323 0.90 -43.04 18.70
C ASP A 323 1.51 -42.48 17.40
N GLY A 324 2.85 -42.39 17.36
CA GLY A 324 3.60 -41.80 16.25
C GLY A 324 3.67 -40.27 16.25
N LEU A 325 3.47 -39.61 17.41
CA LEU A 325 3.56 -38.15 17.50
C LEU A 325 4.97 -37.63 17.19
N GLU A 326 6.00 -38.44 17.42
CA GLU A 326 7.39 -38.19 17.04
C GLU A 326 7.58 -37.96 15.54
N ASP A 327 6.71 -38.52 14.68
CA ASP A 327 6.76 -38.36 13.24
C ASP A 327 6.28 -36.97 12.77
N ILE A 328 5.70 -36.16 13.68
CA ILE A 328 5.42 -34.75 13.41
C ILE A 328 6.69 -33.91 13.48
N ILE A 329 7.74 -34.37 14.18
CA ILE A 329 9.02 -33.67 14.30
C ILE A 329 9.83 -33.88 13.01
N THR A 330 9.73 -32.93 12.10
CA THR A 330 10.42 -32.98 10.80
C THR A 330 11.92 -32.75 10.89
N ARG A 331 12.38 -32.00 11.92
CA ARG A 331 13.78 -31.63 12.09
C ARG A 331 14.14 -31.42 13.55
N ARG A 332 15.36 -31.83 13.93
CA ARG A 332 16.00 -31.49 15.21
C ARG A 332 17.26 -30.69 14.91
N ILE A 333 17.42 -29.53 15.55
CA ILE A 333 18.56 -28.63 15.32
C ILE A 333 19.28 -28.32 16.63
N GLY A 334 20.57 -28.00 16.53
CA GLY A 334 21.36 -27.57 17.67
C GLY A 334 20.97 -26.18 18.13
N PHE A 335 21.19 -25.91 19.42
CA PHE A 335 20.85 -24.64 20.06
C PHE A 335 21.47 -23.40 19.37
N SER A 336 22.71 -23.50 18.91
CA SER A 336 23.40 -22.43 18.19
C SER A 336 22.89 -22.19 16.77
N ASP A 337 22.11 -23.13 16.23
CA ASP A 337 21.58 -23.07 14.88
C ASP A 337 20.14 -22.51 14.84
N PHE A 338 19.57 -22.08 15.97
CA PHE A 338 18.17 -21.67 16.06
C PHE A 338 17.78 -20.58 15.05
N ILE A 339 18.63 -19.56 14.88
CA ILE A 339 18.36 -18.46 13.95
C ILE A 339 18.45 -18.97 12.51
N GLU A 340 19.55 -19.61 12.13
CA GLU A 340 19.82 -20.00 10.74
C GLU A 340 19.00 -21.21 10.28
N LYS A 341 18.96 -22.28 11.09
CA LYS A 341 18.31 -23.56 10.75
C LYS A 341 16.91 -23.70 11.34
N GLY A 342 16.50 -22.80 12.23
CA GLY A 342 15.14 -22.70 12.79
C GLY A 342 14.38 -21.57 12.12
N ILE A 343 14.49 -20.35 12.63
CA ILE A 343 13.71 -19.18 12.19
C ILE A 343 13.90 -18.90 10.69
N LYS A 344 15.13 -18.64 10.23
CA LYS A 344 15.42 -18.32 8.82
C LYS A 344 15.11 -19.48 7.89
N ALA A 345 15.36 -20.72 8.29
CA ALA A 345 15.01 -21.89 7.48
C ALA A 345 13.50 -22.01 7.32
N MET A 346 12.70 -21.79 8.37
CA MET A 346 11.24 -21.81 8.26
C MET A 346 10.69 -20.62 7.49
N LEU A 347 11.31 -19.44 7.59
CA LEU A 347 10.98 -18.27 6.75
C LEU A 347 11.27 -18.59 5.29
N TYR A 348 12.47 -19.09 4.99
CA TYR A 348 12.88 -19.46 3.64
C TYR A 348 12.08 -20.64 3.08
N GLU A 349 11.67 -21.58 3.92
CA GLU A 349 10.78 -22.67 3.53
C GLU A 349 9.36 -22.17 3.30
N GLN A 350 8.82 -21.22 4.09
CA GLN A 350 7.58 -20.51 3.77
C GLN A 350 7.70 -19.76 2.44
N ASP A 351 8.81 -19.08 2.18
CA ASP A 351 9.08 -18.35 0.93
C ASP A 351 9.22 -19.33 -0.27
N LYS A 352 9.89 -20.47 -0.09
CA LYS A 352 9.93 -21.56 -1.07
C LYS A 352 8.59 -22.24 -1.24
N GLN A 353 7.73 -22.30 -0.22
CA GLN A 353 6.40 -22.90 -0.27
C GLN A 353 5.38 -21.96 -0.95
N GLY A 354 5.59 -20.64 -0.89
CA GLY A 354 4.96 -19.68 -1.79
C GLY A 354 5.47 -19.79 -3.25
N HIS A 355 6.73 -20.19 -3.44
CA HIS A 355 7.36 -20.34 -4.75
C HIS A 355 7.30 -21.75 -5.37
N GLN A 356 6.93 -22.81 -4.62
CA GLN A 356 6.98 -24.20 -5.09
C GLN A 356 5.74 -24.64 -5.90
N SER A 357 4.72 -23.80 -6.01
CA SER A 357 3.68 -23.92 -7.06
C SER A 357 4.23 -23.71 -8.48
N SER A 358 5.49 -23.28 -8.64
CA SER A 358 6.10 -22.97 -9.95
C SER A 358 7.02 -24.04 -10.54
N LYS A 359 7.24 -25.19 -9.86
CA LYS A 359 8.18 -26.22 -10.37
C LYS A 359 7.59 -27.62 -10.49
N GLN A 360 6.40 -27.71 -11.08
CA GLN A 360 6.07 -28.76 -12.06
C GLN A 360 4.80 -28.38 -12.85
N ALA A 361 4.73 -27.12 -13.27
CA ALA A 361 4.09 -26.80 -14.54
C ALA A 361 5.19 -26.86 -15.59
N VAL A 362 4.88 -27.38 -16.77
CA VAL A 362 5.69 -27.22 -17.98
C VAL A 362 6.27 -25.80 -17.99
N THR A 363 7.60 -25.66 -18.07
CA THR A 363 8.33 -24.39 -17.98
C THR A 363 7.74 -23.34 -18.92
N ALA A 364 6.82 -22.53 -18.41
CA ALA A 364 6.51 -21.22 -18.93
C ALA A 364 7.35 -20.24 -18.12
N ALA A 365 8.20 -19.47 -18.80
CA ALA A 365 8.99 -18.43 -18.15
C ALA A 365 8.04 -17.43 -17.45
N VAL A 366 8.37 -17.03 -16.21
CA VAL A 366 7.66 -15.93 -15.53
C VAL A 366 7.75 -14.70 -16.44
N GLN A 367 6.61 -14.24 -16.95
CA GLN A 367 6.54 -13.06 -17.79
C GLN A 367 6.31 -11.84 -16.89
N PHE A 368 7.32 -10.98 -16.79
CA PHE A 368 7.19 -9.70 -16.09
C PHE A 368 6.36 -8.71 -16.93
N PRO A 369 5.60 -7.79 -16.28
CA PRO A 369 4.96 -6.70 -17.01
C PRO A 369 6.03 -5.76 -17.59
N ASP A 370 5.78 -5.22 -18.78
CA ASP A 370 6.64 -4.20 -19.38
C ASP A 370 6.50 -2.89 -18.62
N LEU A 371 7.57 -2.46 -17.93
CA LEU A 371 7.55 -1.24 -17.12
C LEU A 371 7.27 0.04 -17.92
N TYR A 372 7.36 0.01 -19.25
CA TYR A 372 6.97 1.13 -20.10
C TYR A 372 5.46 1.42 -20.00
N GLU A 373 4.60 0.40 -19.84
CA GLU A 373 3.13 0.55 -19.76
C GLU A 373 2.48 -0.11 -18.54
N ALA A 374 3.23 -0.84 -17.72
CA ALA A 374 2.68 -1.59 -16.57
C ALA A 374 1.73 -0.73 -15.72
N SER A 375 0.50 -1.23 -15.55
CA SER A 375 -0.50 -0.62 -14.68
C SER A 375 -0.18 -0.89 -13.21
N ILE A 376 -0.76 -0.08 -12.30
CA ILE A 376 -0.65 -0.33 -10.86
C ILE A 376 -1.16 -1.73 -10.51
N ALA A 377 -2.24 -2.18 -11.15
CA ALA A 377 -2.80 -3.50 -10.94
C ALA A 377 -1.87 -4.64 -11.37
N GLU A 378 -1.20 -4.54 -12.53
CA GLU A 378 -0.22 -5.54 -12.97
C GLU A 378 1.03 -5.56 -12.08
N LEU A 379 1.46 -4.40 -11.61
CA LEU A 379 2.56 -4.31 -10.64
C LEU A 379 2.18 -4.95 -9.31
N GLN A 380 0.98 -4.66 -8.79
CA GLN A 380 0.46 -5.31 -7.59
C GLN A 380 0.35 -6.82 -7.75
N ASP A 381 -0.21 -7.31 -8.86
CA ASP A 381 -0.33 -8.74 -9.15
C ASP A 381 1.04 -9.43 -9.16
N GLY A 382 2.05 -8.80 -9.74
CA GLY A 382 3.43 -9.29 -9.71
C GLY A 382 4.04 -9.36 -8.30
N LEU A 383 3.81 -8.33 -7.47
CA LEU A 383 4.23 -8.29 -6.07
C LEU A 383 3.49 -9.31 -5.21
N GLU A 384 2.19 -9.50 -5.43
CA GLU A 384 1.35 -10.48 -4.72
C GLU A 384 1.75 -11.92 -5.06
N LYS A 385 2.08 -12.19 -6.32
CA LYS A 385 2.57 -13.49 -6.77
C LYS A 385 4.04 -13.75 -6.40
N GLY A 386 4.73 -12.77 -5.83
CA GLY A 386 6.15 -12.86 -5.50
C GLY A 386 7.05 -13.00 -6.74
N HIS A 387 6.59 -12.58 -7.92
CA HIS A 387 7.41 -12.60 -9.13
C HIS A 387 8.61 -11.66 -9.00
N PHE A 388 8.41 -10.53 -8.31
CA PHE A 388 9.43 -9.55 -7.95
C PHE A 388 9.02 -8.88 -6.63
N THR A 389 9.96 -8.17 -6.02
CA THR A 389 9.74 -7.39 -4.79
C THR A 389 9.61 -5.89 -5.10
N SER A 390 9.13 -5.10 -4.15
CA SER A 390 9.10 -3.63 -4.23
C SER A 390 10.53 -3.09 -4.33
N VAL A 391 11.50 -3.73 -3.67
CA VAL A 391 12.94 -3.43 -3.81
C VAL A 391 13.39 -3.62 -5.26
N ASP A 392 13.03 -4.73 -5.91
CA ASP A 392 13.37 -4.98 -7.32
C ASP A 392 12.73 -3.92 -8.22
N LEU A 393 11.48 -3.56 -7.94
CA LEU A 393 10.75 -2.54 -8.68
C LEU A 393 11.39 -1.14 -8.54
N VAL A 394 11.79 -0.75 -7.33
CA VAL A 394 12.52 0.52 -7.10
C VAL A 394 13.88 0.52 -7.79
N LYS A 395 14.65 -0.57 -7.70
CA LYS A 395 15.92 -0.71 -8.43
C LYS A 395 15.73 -0.59 -9.94
N ALA A 396 14.71 -1.23 -10.50
CA ALA A 396 14.39 -1.14 -11.92
C ALA A 396 14.06 0.30 -12.32
N TYR A 397 13.21 0.99 -11.57
CA TYR A 397 12.89 2.38 -11.86
C TYR A 397 14.09 3.33 -11.70
N PHE A 398 14.95 3.15 -10.70
CA PHE A 398 16.19 3.93 -10.58
C PHE A 398 17.13 3.71 -11.76
N ALA A 399 17.31 2.47 -12.23
CA ALA A 399 18.09 2.20 -13.42
C ALA A 399 17.47 2.86 -14.68
N ARG A 400 16.14 2.78 -14.83
CA ARG A 400 15.42 3.46 -15.93
C ARG A 400 15.58 4.98 -15.87
N ILE A 401 15.55 5.59 -14.68
CA ILE A 401 15.80 7.02 -14.49
C ILE A 401 17.23 7.37 -14.94
N GLU A 402 18.22 6.59 -14.51
CA GLU A 402 19.63 6.84 -14.85
C GLU A 402 19.87 6.83 -16.37
N GLU A 403 19.22 5.92 -17.10
CA GLU A 403 19.38 5.77 -18.56
C GLU A 403 18.97 7.01 -19.37
N VAL A 404 17.94 7.74 -18.92
CA VAL A 404 17.29 8.78 -19.74
C VAL A 404 17.20 10.16 -19.12
N ASN A 405 17.34 10.27 -17.79
CA ASN A 405 17.09 11.53 -17.09
C ASN A 405 18.25 12.52 -17.26
N LEU A 406 19.46 12.09 -16.94
CA LEU A 406 20.71 12.86 -17.11
C LEU A 406 21.66 12.23 -18.13
N GLN A 407 21.45 10.96 -18.47
CA GLN A 407 22.11 10.30 -19.58
C GLN A 407 21.18 10.20 -20.81
N GLY A 408 21.71 9.62 -21.89
CA GLY A 408 20.96 9.38 -23.11
C GLY A 408 20.33 10.67 -23.66
N PRO A 409 18.99 10.77 -23.79
CA PRO A 409 18.28 11.96 -24.28
C PRO A 409 18.28 13.16 -23.30
N VAL A 410 18.71 12.98 -22.05
CA VAL A 410 18.77 14.05 -21.02
C VAL A 410 17.41 14.72 -20.82
N LEU A 411 16.38 13.93 -20.51
CA LEU A 411 15.01 14.40 -20.40
C LEU A 411 14.75 15.30 -19.19
N ARG A 412 15.57 15.20 -18.13
CA ARG A 412 15.46 15.98 -16.87
C ARG A 412 14.05 15.96 -16.26
N ALA A 413 13.41 14.79 -16.28
CA ALA A 413 12.10 14.55 -15.71
C ALA A 413 12.12 14.47 -14.16
N VAL A 414 13.18 13.89 -13.59
CA VAL A 414 13.36 13.70 -12.14
C VAL A 414 14.44 14.66 -11.65
N ILE A 415 14.10 15.55 -10.71
CA ILE A 415 15.04 16.54 -10.17
C ILE A 415 15.91 15.94 -9.06
N GLU A 416 15.37 15.02 -8.27
CA GLU A 416 16.13 14.20 -7.32
C GLU A 416 15.40 12.89 -7.01
N THR A 417 16.15 11.83 -6.73
CA THR A 417 15.62 10.53 -6.27
C THR A 417 15.59 10.47 -4.76
N ASN A 418 14.67 9.70 -4.18
CA ASN A 418 14.60 9.48 -2.73
C ASN A 418 15.69 8.50 -2.28
N PRO A 419 16.70 8.93 -1.49
CA PRO A 419 17.74 8.02 -0.99
C PRO A 419 17.19 6.94 -0.04
N SER A 420 16.05 7.17 0.61
CA SER A 420 15.40 6.20 1.50
C SER A 420 14.46 5.22 0.76
N ALA A 421 14.24 5.35 -0.55
CA ALA A 421 13.23 4.53 -1.26
C ALA A 421 13.52 3.03 -1.20
N LEU A 422 14.78 2.60 -1.22
CA LEU A 422 15.14 1.18 -1.15
C LEU A 422 14.87 0.60 0.24
N GLU A 423 15.14 1.36 1.29
CA GLU A 423 14.83 0.98 2.68
C GLU A 423 13.32 0.88 2.88
N GLN A 424 12.57 1.90 2.46
CA GLN A 424 11.10 1.90 2.49
C GLN A 424 10.51 0.72 1.69
N ALA A 425 11.09 0.41 0.53
CA ALA A 425 10.66 -0.72 -0.28
C ALA A 425 10.86 -2.04 0.47
N ALA A 426 12.01 -2.23 1.12
CA ALA A 426 12.31 -3.42 1.91
C ALA A 426 11.36 -3.55 3.12
N GLU A 427 11.06 -2.44 3.80
CA GLU A 427 10.06 -2.40 4.87
C GLU A 427 8.66 -2.77 4.38
N LEU A 428 8.25 -2.29 3.21
CA LEU A 428 6.95 -2.60 2.62
C LEU A 428 6.88 -4.03 2.06
N ASP A 429 7.98 -4.58 1.55
CA ASP A 429 8.06 -5.99 1.17
C ASP A 429 7.95 -6.89 2.41
N LEU A 430 8.65 -6.52 3.48
CA LEU A 430 8.53 -7.17 4.78
C LEU A 430 7.09 -7.06 5.28
N GLU A 431 6.49 -5.88 5.29
CA GLU A 431 5.11 -5.68 5.70
C GLU A 431 4.12 -6.48 4.84
N ARG A 432 4.29 -6.51 3.51
CA ARG A 432 3.44 -7.31 2.61
C ARG A 432 3.47 -8.78 3.01
N ARG A 433 4.66 -9.32 3.27
CA ARG A 433 4.84 -10.71 3.68
C ARG A 433 4.22 -10.99 5.05
N LEU A 434 4.24 -10.01 5.96
CA LEU A 434 3.86 -10.19 7.36
C LEU A 434 2.44 -9.81 7.71
N LEU A 435 1.97 -8.70 7.18
CA LEU A 435 0.71 -8.05 7.53
C LEU A 435 -0.22 -7.94 6.32
N GLY A 436 0.21 -8.37 5.14
CA GLY A 436 -0.47 -8.13 3.88
C GLY A 436 -0.28 -6.69 3.38
N PRO A 437 -0.74 -6.38 2.15
CA PRO A 437 -0.65 -5.03 1.61
C PRO A 437 -1.62 -4.07 2.32
N ARG A 438 -1.21 -2.81 2.53
CA ARG A 438 -2.06 -1.72 3.05
C ARG A 438 -3.19 -1.33 2.10
N GLY A 439 -3.09 -1.71 0.82
CA GLY A 439 -4.03 -1.36 -0.23
C GLY A 439 -3.37 -1.39 -1.61
N PRO A 440 -4.02 -0.82 -2.64
CA PRO A 440 -3.58 -0.95 -4.04
C PRO A 440 -2.27 -0.22 -4.36
N LEU A 441 -1.78 0.67 -3.48
CA LEU A 441 -0.49 1.33 -3.66
C LEU A 441 0.63 0.74 -2.81
N HIS A 442 0.39 -0.34 -2.08
CA HIS A 442 1.41 -0.95 -1.22
C HIS A 442 2.65 -1.38 -2.02
N GLY A 443 3.82 -0.82 -1.74
CA GLY A 443 5.05 -1.12 -2.47
C GLY A 443 5.13 -0.50 -3.88
N ILE A 444 4.23 0.40 -4.25
CA ILE A 444 4.19 1.01 -5.60
C ILE A 444 4.98 2.33 -5.62
N PRO A 445 5.99 2.48 -6.51
CA PRO A 445 6.76 3.71 -6.63
C PRO A 445 6.01 4.83 -7.36
N ILE A 446 5.90 6.00 -6.71
CA ILE A 446 5.21 7.20 -7.18
C ILE A 446 6.17 8.39 -7.19
N LEU A 447 6.14 9.21 -8.25
CA LEU A 447 6.85 10.49 -8.31
C LEU A 447 5.98 11.64 -7.81
N LEU A 448 6.57 12.59 -7.09
CA LEU A 448 5.89 13.79 -6.64
C LEU A 448 6.50 15.02 -7.29
N LYS A 449 5.69 15.94 -7.83
CA LYS A 449 6.21 17.24 -8.26
C LYS A 449 6.97 17.93 -7.13
N ASP A 450 8.09 18.58 -7.44
CA ASP A 450 9.00 19.16 -6.44
C ASP A 450 8.45 20.36 -5.64
N ASN A 451 7.20 20.77 -5.91
CA ASN A 451 6.48 21.71 -5.04
C ASN A 451 5.62 21.02 -3.96
N ILE A 452 5.66 19.70 -3.84
CA ILE A 452 4.90 18.92 -2.86
C ILE A 452 5.85 18.47 -1.73
N ALA A 453 5.54 18.84 -0.48
CA ALA A 453 6.39 18.53 0.66
C ALA A 453 6.49 17.02 0.95
N THR A 454 7.72 16.60 1.25
CA THR A 454 8.11 15.28 1.71
C THR A 454 8.98 15.42 2.96
N LEU A 455 8.97 14.45 3.88
CA LEU A 455 9.80 14.48 5.10
C LEU A 455 11.28 14.73 4.76
N HIS A 456 11.84 15.79 5.35
CA HIS A 456 13.26 16.14 5.17
C HIS A 456 14.21 15.01 5.62
N SER A 457 13.81 14.20 6.61
CA SER A 457 14.57 13.05 7.09
C SER A 457 14.79 11.96 6.03
N GLU A 458 14.06 11.98 4.92
CA GLU A 458 14.23 11.08 3.78
C GLU A 458 15.20 11.64 2.74
N GLY A 459 15.83 12.80 3.01
CA GLY A 459 16.90 13.36 2.17
C GLY A 459 16.45 14.04 0.87
N MET A 460 15.14 14.15 0.62
CA MET A 460 14.59 14.91 -0.51
C MET A 460 14.29 16.37 -0.14
N ASN A 461 14.40 17.27 -1.11
CA ASN A 461 14.07 18.67 -0.96
C ASN A 461 12.65 18.95 -1.49
N THR A 462 12.12 20.14 -1.19
CA THR A 462 10.87 20.65 -1.78
C THR A 462 11.15 22.09 -2.20
N THR A 463 11.61 22.26 -3.44
CA THR A 463 12.25 23.50 -3.87
C THR A 463 11.42 24.35 -4.82
N ALA A 464 10.30 23.80 -5.32
CA ALA A 464 9.60 24.36 -6.47
C ALA A 464 10.55 24.64 -7.66
N GLY A 465 11.63 23.85 -7.78
CA GLY A 465 12.67 23.98 -8.80
C GLY A 465 13.75 25.05 -8.54
N SER A 466 13.65 25.85 -7.48
CA SER A 466 14.56 26.98 -7.24
C SER A 466 15.64 26.66 -6.21
N PHE A 467 16.86 27.15 -6.45
CA PHE A 467 17.95 27.11 -5.48
C PHE A 467 17.65 27.91 -4.22
N ALA A 468 16.74 28.89 -4.28
CA ALA A 468 16.34 29.69 -3.13
C ALA A 468 15.79 28.86 -1.96
N LEU A 469 15.19 27.70 -2.24
CA LEU A 469 14.65 26.80 -1.22
C LEU A 469 15.50 25.54 -1.01
N LEU A 470 16.66 25.41 -1.68
CA LEU A 470 17.51 24.24 -1.54
C LEU A 470 17.98 24.04 -0.10
N GLY A 471 17.80 22.83 0.43
CA GLY A 471 18.14 22.50 1.82
C GLY A 471 17.10 22.95 2.86
N SER A 472 16.00 23.58 2.45
CA SER A 472 14.96 24.01 3.39
C SER A 472 14.28 22.83 4.07
N VAL A 473 13.92 23.00 5.34
CA VAL A 473 13.30 21.96 6.17
C VAL A 473 11.81 22.24 6.31
N VAL A 474 11.00 21.40 5.67
CA VAL A 474 9.54 21.42 5.84
C VAL A 474 9.15 20.85 7.21
N PRO A 475 8.05 21.34 7.84
CA PRO A 475 7.65 20.86 9.16
C PRO A 475 7.07 19.43 9.16
N ARG A 476 6.62 18.93 7.99
CA ARG A 476 5.99 17.61 7.80
C ARG A 476 5.72 17.33 6.32
N ASP A 477 5.27 16.11 6.02
CA ASP A 477 4.70 15.74 4.72
C ASP A 477 3.53 16.65 4.32
N ALA A 478 3.37 16.92 3.02
CA ALA A 478 2.11 17.41 2.49
C ALA A 478 0.99 16.41 2.81
N HIS A 479 -0.26 16.88 2.92
CA HIS A 479 -1.36 15.98 3.29
C HIS A 479 -1.55 14.81 2.31
N VAL A 480 -1.46 15.10 1.02
CA VAL A 480 -1.52 14.11 -0.06
C VAL A 480 -0.36 13.11 0.01
N THR A 481 0.84 13.58 0.37
CA THR A 481 2.02 12.72 0.61
C THR A 481 1.79 11.79 1.78
N ALA A 482 1.26 12.30 2.90
CA ALA A 482 0.95 11.50 4.08
C ALA A 482 -0.10 10.41 3.76
N LYS A 483 -1.10 10.72 2.92
CA LYS A 483 -2.09 9.74 2.44
C LYS A 483 -1.48 8.65 1.56
N LEU A 484 -0.61 9.02 0.61
CA LEU A 484 0.13 8.06 -0.20
C LEU A 484 0.97 7.11 0.66
N ARG A 485 1.69 7.66 1.65
CA ARG A 485 2.48 6.89 2.61
C ARG A 485 1.61 5.95 3.45
N ALA A 486 0.46 6.44 3.93
CA ALA A 486 -0.49 5.61 4.67
C ALA A 486 -1.05 4.46 3.82
N ALA A 487 -1.18 4.63 2.51
CA ALA A 487 -1.58 3.59 1.58
C ALA A 487 -0.43 2.65 1.15
N GLY A 488 0.79 2.86 1.68
CA GLY A 488 1.96 2.03 1.39
C GLY A 488 2.67 2.39 0.08
N ALA A 489 2.42 3.55 -0.51
CA ALA A 489 3.17 4.01 -1.69
C ALA A 489 4.62 4.34 -1.32
N ILE A 490 5.55 4.02 -2.22
CA ILE A 490 6.96 4.42 -2.11
C ILE A 490 7.12 5.75 -2.84
N LEU A 491 7.60 6.77 -2.14
CA LEU A 491 7.92 8.05 -2.76
C LEU A 491 9.26 7.91 -3.47
N LEU A 492 9.25 7.71 -4.79
CA LEU A 492 10.45 7.37 -5.56
C LEU A 492 11.43 8.54 -5.68
N GLY A 493 10.90 9.76 -5.71
CA GLY A 493 11.68 10.97 -5.91
C GLY A 493 10.81 12.17 -6.23
N LYS A 494 11.47 13.29 -6.51
CA LYS A 494 10.83 14.55 -6.91
C LYS A 494 10.93 14.73 -8.42
N ALA A 495 9.80 15.04 -9.04
CA ALA A 495 9.73 15.35 -10.46
C ALA A 495 10.03 16.84 -10.69
N ASN A 496 10.81 17.13 -11.74
CA ASN A 496 11.11 18.50 -12.14
C ASN A 496 9.82 19.24 -12.58
N LEU A 497 9.85 20.56 -12.57
CA LEU A 497 8.73 21.42 -12.94
C LEU A 497 9.21 22.68 -13.66
N SER A 498 8.28 23.38 -14.31
CA SER A 498 8.48 24.81 -14.55
C SER A 498 8.59 25.51 -13.19
N GLU A 499 9.69 26.22 -12.98
CA GLU A 499 10.04 26.86 -11.72
C GLU A 499 8.91 27.68 -11.11
N TRP A 500 8.72 27.53 -9.79
CA TRP A 500 7.62 28.17 -9.05
C TRP A 500 6.27 27.94 -9.74
N ALA A 501 6.03 26.70 -10.16
CA ALA A 501 4.83 26.31 -10.90
C ALA A 501 4.54 27.17 -12.15
N HIS A 502 5.59 27.65 -12.83
CA HIS A 502 5.53 28.56 -13.99
C HIS A 502 5.11 30.00 -13.64
N PHE A 503 5.21 30.40 -12.38
CA PHE A 503 4.77 31.72 -11.90
C PHE A 503 5.90 32.72 -11.66
N ARG A 504 7.14 32.39 -12.04
CA ARG A 504 8.27 33.34 -11.97
C ARG A 504 8.13 34.48 -12.99
N GLY A 505 7.87 34.13 -14.24
CA GLY A 505 7.85 35.04 -15.39
C GLY A 505 7.68 34.25 -16.69
N SER A 506 7.90 34.90 -17.83
CA SER A 506 7.93 34.29 -19.17
C SER A 506 9.18 33.43 -19.36
N VAL A 507 9.19 32.25 -18.74
CA VAL A 507 10.28 31.27 -18.76
C VAL A 507 9.78 30.02 -19.49
N PRO A 508 10.58 29.39 -20.38
CA PRO A 508 10.19 28.16 -21.06
C PRO A 508 9.68 27.07 -20.11
N SER A 509 8.59 26.41 -20.50
CA SER A 509 8.00 25.30 -19.74
C SER A 509 9.01 24.17 -19.49
N GLY A 510 8.97 23.59 -18.29
CA GLY A 510 9.85 22.51 -17.86
C GLY A 510 11.25 22.94 -17.41
N PHE A 511 11.57 24.24 -17.45
CA PHE A 511 12.80 24.74 -16.85
C PHE A 511 12.62 25.05 -15.37
N SER A 512 13.62 24.64 -14.59
CA SER A 512 13.92 25.23 -13.29
C SER A 512 15.43 25.42 -13.12
N GLY A 513 15.86 26.38 -12.32
CA GLY A 513 17.27 26.63 -12.05
C GLY A 513 17.96 25.37 -11.53
N ARG A 514 17.34 24.69 -10.57
CA ARG A 514 17.89 23.47 -9.97
C ARG A 514 17.81 22.26 -10.91
N GLY A 515 16.67 22.04 -11.59
CA GLY A 515 16.46 20.84 -12.42
C GLY A 515 16.96 20.96 -13.85
N GLY A 516 17.22 22.19 -14.32
CA GLY A 516 17.46 22.52 -15.72
C GLY A 516 16.22 22.35 -16.59
N GLN A 517 16.42 22.39 -17.91
CA GLN A 517 15.36 22.32 -18.92
C GLN A 517 14.90 20.88 -19.18
N ALA A 518 13.73 20.51 -18.67
CA ALA A 518 13.06 19.27 -19.04
C ALA A 518 12.54 19.32 -20.49
N THR A 519 12.50 18.16 -21.17
CA THR A 519 12.03 18.07 -22.56
C THR A 519 11.12 16.86 -22.78
N SER A 520 10.20 16.95 -23.73
CA SER A 520 9.23 15.91 -24.07
C SER A 520 9.91 14.61 -24.51
N ALA A 521 9.34 13.47 -24.13
CA ALA A 521 9.76 12.15 -24.61
C ALA A 521 9.21 11.78 -26.01
N TYR A 522 8.28 12.56 -26.56
CA TYR A 522 7.64 12.25 -27.86
C TYR A 522 8.24 13.05 -29.02
N VAL A 523 8.81 14.22 -28.74
CA VAL A 523 9.53 15.05 -29.71
C VAL A 523 10.89 15.39 -29.12
N PRO A 524 12.03 15.08 -29.79
CA PRO A 524 13.34 15.45 -29.29
C PRO A 524 13.49 16.97 -29.08
N LEU A 525 13.88 17.37 -27.87
CA LEU A 525 13.87 18.77 -27.41
C LEU A 525 12.49 19.45 -27.49
N GLY A 526 11.41 18.67 -27.53
CA GLY A 526 10.04 19.18 -27.55
C GLY A 526 9.66 19.82 -26.23
N ASP A 527 8.76 20.79 -26.30
CA ASP A 527 8.13 21.38 -25.12
C ASP A 527 7.30 20.30 -24.38
N PRO A 528 7.62 19.98 -23.11
CA PRO A 528 6.82 19.04 -22.32
C PRO A 528 5.53 19.69 -21.76
N SER A 529 5.32 20.98 -22.02
CA SER A 529 4.42 21.86 -21.29
C SER A 529 4.74 21.87 -19.79
N GLY A 530 3.84 22.35 -18.96
CA GLY A 530 4.07 22.51 -17.53
C GLY A 530 2.85 23.08 -16.81
N SER A 531 2.96 23.35 -15.51
CA SER A 531 4.21 23.25 -14.75
C SER A 531 4.57 21.86 -14.24
N SER A 532 3.68 20.86 -14.26
CA SER A 532 3.99 19.48 -13.82
C SER A 532 4.77 18.67 -14.88
N SER A 533 5.79 19.28 -15.48
CA SER A 533 6.53 18.77 -16.65
C SER A 533 7.20 17.43 -16.38
N GLY A 534 7.95 17.32 -15.28
CA GLY A 534 8.65 16.09 -14.91
C GLY A 534 7.71 14.95 -14.56
N SER A 535 6.59 15.24 -13.88
CA SER A 535 5.53 14.25 -13.61
C SER A 535 4.97 13.71 -14.92
N GLY A 536 4.74 14.58 -15.90
CA GLY A 536 4.31 14.21 -17.25
C GLY A 536 5.32 13.32 -17.98
N ILE A 537 6.58 13.76 -18.09
CA ILE A 537 7.62 13.02 -18.82
C ILE A 537 7.90 11.68 -18.14
N GLY A 538 8.14 11.68 -16.82
CA GLY A 538 8.56 10.50 -16.07
C GLY A 538 7.51 9.39 -16.11
N THR A 539 6.24 9.72 -15.93
CA THR A 539 5.17 8.72 -15.98
C THR A 539 4.92 8.22 -17.41
N ALA A 540 5.11 9.05 -18.44
CA ALA A 540 4.87 8.70 -19.83
C ALA A 540 5.77 7.59 -20.39
N ILE A 541 6.97 7.42 -19.84
CA ILE A 541 7.96 6.42 -20.30
C ILE A 541 8.29 5.38 -19.22
N GLY A 542 7.46 5.30 -18.17
CA GLY A 542 7.60 4.30 -17.12
C GLY A 542 8.83 4.53 -16.23
N LEU A 543 9.10 5.76 -15.80
CA LEU A 543 10.08 6.05 -14.73
C LEU A 543 9.47 5.90 -13.33
N ALA A 544 8.14 5.80 -13.25
CA ALA A 544 7.37 5.48 -12.05
C ALA A 544 6.00 4.93 -12.46
N ALA A 545 5.28 4.30 -11.52
CA ALA A 545 3.95 3.76 -11.77
C ALA A 545 2.93 4.86 -12.07
N ALA A 546 2.94 5.95 -11.29
CA ALA A 546 2.19 7.17 -11.51
C ALA A 546 2.91 8.36 -10.87
N ALA A 547 2.38 9.57 -11.04
CA ALA A 547 2.89 10.77 -10.40
C ALA A 547 1.78 11.68 -9.87
N LEU A 548 2.13 12.55 -8.93
CA LEU A 548 1.30 13.72 -8.58
C LEU A 548 1.82 14.97 -9.29
N GLY A 549 0.88 15.74 -9.82
CA GLY A 549 1.08 17.11 -10.29
C GLY A 549 0.24 18.09 -9.48
N THR A 550 0.45 19.37 -9.75
CA THR A 550 -0.33 20.47 -9.16
C THR A 550 -0.82 21.39 -10.27
N GLU A 551 -2.05 21.86 -10.17
CA GLU A 551 -2.65 22.75 -11.15
C GLU A 551 -3.28 23.98 -10.51
N THR A 552 -2.86 25.14 -11.01
CA THR A 552 -3.51 26.45 -10.85
C THR A 552 -4.38 26.68 -12.08
N ASP A 553 -3.75 26.81 -13.26
CA ASP A 553 -4.38 26.72 -14.57
C ASP A 553 -3.50 25.86 -15.51
N GLY A 554 -4.06 24.75 -16.00
CA GLY A 554 -3.47 23.85 -16.99
C GLY A 554 -2.26 23.02 -16.55
N SER A 555 -1.71 23.23 -15.37
CA SER A 555 -0.44 22.63 -14.94
C SER A 555 -0.43 21.11 -14.66
N ILE A 556 -1.55 20.41 -14.74
CA ILE A 556 -1.72 18.95 -14.82
C ILE A 556 -2.22 18.57 -16.22
N ILE A 557 -3.29 19.21 -16.70
CA ILE A 557 -3.98 18.88 -17.95
C ILE A 557 -3.07 19.10 -19.17
N SER A 558 -2.37 20.23 -19.23
CA SER A 558 -1.49 20.61 -20.35
C SER A 558 -0.27 19.70 -20.47
N PRO A 559 0.51 19.40 -19.40
CA PRO A 559 1.59 18.42 -19.51
C PRO A 559 1.08 16.99 -19.75
N SER A 560 -0.08 16.59 -19.23
CA SER A 560 -0.67 15.28 -19.60
C SER A 560 -1.05 15.20 -21.08
N ASN A 561 -1.62 16.29 -21.63
CA ASN A 561 -1.89 16.42 -23.07
C ASN A 561 -0.62 16.26 -23.92
N MET A 562 0.49 16.86 -23.50
CA MET A 562 1.76 16.88 -24.25
C MET A 562 2.64 15.65 -24.03
N ASN A 563 2.33 14.81 -23.02
CA ASN A 563 3.08 13.60 -22.70
C ASN A 563 2.21 12.34 -22.79
N ASN A 564 1.09 12.39 -23.52
CA ASN A 564 0.24 11.24 -23.84
C ASN A 564 -0.30 10.51 -22.60
N LEU A 565 -0.68 11.26 -21.55
CA LEU A 565 -1.14 10.72 -20.27
C LEU A 565 -2.61 11.03 -20.01
N VAL A 566 -3.14 10.29 -19.05
CA VAL A 566 -4.32 10.72 -18.30
C VAL A 566 -3.88 11.71 -17.21
N GLY A 567 -4.61 12.81 -17.09
CA GLY A 567 -4.42 13.80 -16.02
C GLY A 567 -5.76 14.20 -15.44
N ILE A 568 -5.87 14.18 -14.12
CA ILE A 568 -7.07 14.64 -13.42
C ILE A 568 -6.72 15.91 -12.64
N LYS A 569 -7.29 17.04 -13.05
CA LYS A 569 -7.39 18.23 -12.19
C LYS A 569 -8.70 18.09 -11.41
N PRO A 570 -8.68 17.80 -10.10
CA PRO A 570 -9.91 17.72 -9.34
C PRO A 570 -10.49 19.11 -9.02
N THR A 571 -11.70 19.11 -8.50
CA THR A 571 -12.35 20.28 -7.89
C THR A 571 -11.43 20.85 -6.82
N VAL A 572 -11.28 22.18 -6.77
CA VAL A 572 -10.51 22.84 -5.71
C VAL A 572 -11.17 22.53 -4.38
N GLY A 573 -10.38 21.93 -3.49
CA GLY A 573 -10.88 21.40 -2.24
C GLY A 573 -11.21 19.91 -2.25
N LEU A 574 -11.14 19.14 -3.33
CA LEU A 574 -11.26 17.67 -3.24
C LEU A 574 -10.00 17.02 -2.64
N THR A 575 -8.82 17.56 -2.95
CA THR A 575 -7.53 17.18 -2.40
C THR A 575 -6.95 18.35 -1.61
N SER A 576 -6.25 18.05 -0.51
CA SER A 576 -5.66 19.10 0.34
C SER A 576 -4.40 19.68 -0.32
N ARG A 577 -4.24 21.01 -0.23
CA ARG A 577 -3.05 21.75 -0.65
C ARG A 577 -2.08 22.03 0.50
N ALA A 578 -2.39 21.58 1.72
CA ALA A 578 -1.50 21.80 2.87
C ALA A 578 -0.14 21.11 2.67
N GLY A 579 0.95 21.90 2.78
CA GLY A 579 2.32 21.45 2.53
C GLY A 579 2.71 21.44 1.05
N VAL A 580 2.00 22.17 0.19
CA VAL A 580 2.37 22.39 -1.22
C VAL A 580 2.76 23.85 -1.38
N VAL A 581 3.86 24.13 -2.09
CA VAL A 581 4.24 25.53 -2.43
C VAL A 581 3.15 26.12 -3.31
N PRO A 582 2.44 27.18 -2.87
CA PRO A 582 1.20 27.64 -3.50
C PRO A 582 1.44 28.65 -4.62
N ILE A 583 0.43 28.83 -5.47
CA ILE A 583 0.21 30.00 -6.34
C ILE A 583 -1.11 30.69 -5.98
N SER A 584 -2.23 29.98 -6.07
CA SER A 584 -3.56 30.55 -5.81
C SER A 584 -4.40 29.68 -4.90
N THR A 585 -4.83 30.27 -3.78
CA THR A 585 -5.79 29.61 -2.85
C THR A 585 -7.08 29.19 -3.56
N HIS A 586 -7.50 29.95 -4.58
CA HIS A 586 -8.77 29.80 -5.27
C HIS A 586 -8.74 28.76 -6.40
N GLN A 587 -7.56 28.45 -6.94
CA GLN A 587 -7.42 27.61 -8.12
C GLN A 587 -6.55 26.36 -7.90
N ASP A 588 -5.60 26.42 -6.95
CA ASP A 588 -4.63 25.36 -6.75
C ASP A 588 -5.29 24.05 -6.30
N THR A 589 -4.83 22.97 -6.90
CA THR A 589 -5.22 21.62 -6.52
C THR A 589 -4.11 20.61 -6.83
N VAL A 590 -4.11 19.49 -6.11
CA VAL A 590 -3.20 18.36 -6.37
C VAL A 590 -3.97 17.26 -7.09
N GLY A 591 -3.41 16.73 -8.17
CA GLY A 591 -4.07 15.69 -8.95
C GLY A 591 -3.11 14.64 -9.52
N PRO A 592 -3.64 13.44 -9.82
CA PRO A 592 -2.84 12.35 -10.37
C PRO A 592 -2.58 12.53 -11.87
N MET A 593 -1.40 12.06 -12.29
CA MET A 593 -0.99 11.88 -13.68
C MET A 593 -0.57 10.42 -13.86
N ALA A 594 -1.22 9.70 -14.77
CA ALA A 594 -1.03 8.27 -14.96
C ALA A 594 -1.21 7.86 -16.43
N ARG A 595 -0.76 6.65 -16.77
CA ARG A 595 -0.86 6.11 -18.15
C ARG A 595 -2.28 5.65 -18.49
N SER A 596 -3.11 5.37 -17.49
CA SER A 596 -4.49 4.95 -17.64
C SER A 596 -5.45 5.70 -16.71
N VAL A 597 -6.74 5.72 -17.06
CA VAL A 597 -7.81 6.28 -16.20
C VAL A 597 -7.95 5.45 -14.93
N ALA A 598 -7.74 4.13 -15.00
CA ALA A 598 -7.79 3.24 -13.85
C ALA A 598 -6.71 3.59 -12.80
N ASP A 599 -5.47 3.83 -13.24
CA ASP A 599 -4.38 4.21 -12.34
C ASP A 599 -4.59 5.60 -11.75
N ALA A 600 -5.04 6.57 -12.56
CA ALA A 600 -5.35 7.91 -12.10
C ALA A 600 -6.49 7.90 -11.05
N ALA A 601 -7.55 7.11 -11.28
CA ALA A 601 -8.66 6.95 -10.34
C ALA A 601 -8.23 6.26 -9.04
N THR A 602 -7.33 5.27 -9.12
CA THR A 602 -6.74 4.60 -7.94
C THR A 602 -6.00 5.60 -7.06
N VAL A 603 -5.14 6.44 -7.66
CA VAL A 603 -4.40 7.47 -6.92
C VAL A 603 -5.34 8.54 -6.37
N LEU A 604 -6.31 9.02 -7.15
CA LEU A 604 -7.29 10.03 -6.70
C LEU A 604 -8.06 9.56 -5.46
N SER A 605 -8.49 8.29 -5.46
CA SER A 605 -9.24 7.67 -4.35
C SER A 605 -8.45 7.68 -3.04
N ILE A 606 -7.11 7.63 -3.11
CA ILE A 606 -6.24 7.66 -1.94
C ILE A 606 -5.99 9.08 -1.46
N ILE A 607 -5.75 10.03 -2.36
CA ILE A 607 -5.35 11.39 -1.97
C ILE A 607 -6.54 12.30 -1.61
N ALA A 608 -7.73 12.00 -2.11
CA ALA A 608 -8.95 12.79 -1.87
C ALA A 608 -9.42 12.70 -0.40
N GLY A 609 -10.03 13.77 0.11
CA GLY A 609 -10.60 13.82 1.46
C GLY A 609 -10.22 15.06 2.26
N ARG A 610 -10.89 15.26 3.40
CA ARG A 610 -10.80 16.46 4.22
C ARG A 610 -9.46 16.60 4.97
N ASP A 611 -9.01 17.84 5.10
CA ASP A 611 -7.86 18.24 5.91
C ASP A 611 -8.20 19.56 6.64
N PRO A 612 -8.21 19.61 7.98
CA PRO A 612 -8.52 20.83 8.72
C PRO A 612 -7.51 21.98 8.50
N ARG A 613 -6.33 21.69 7.93
CA ARG A 613 -5.34 22.71 7.56
C ARG A 613 -5.65 23.39 6.22
N ASP A 614 -6.66 22.91 5.51
CA ASP A 614 -7.11 23.42 4.23
C ASP A 614 -8.64 23.54 4.23
N ASN A 615 -9.12 24.76 4.47
CA ASN A 615 -10.54 25.05 4.65
C ASN A 615 -11.41 24.73 3.42
N PHE A 616 -10.88 24.77 2.21
CA PHE A 616 -11.63 24.41 1.00
C PHE A 616 -11.99 22.92 0.98
N THR A 617 -11.22 22.08 1.67
CA THR A 617 -11.57 20.65 1.79
C THR A 617 -12.82 20.42 2.61
N LEU A 618 -13.26 21.40 3.41
CA LEU A 618 -14.50 21.31 4.17
C LEU A 618 -15.75 21.43 3.27
N ALA A 619 -15.60 21.96 2.05
CA ALA A 619 -16.67 22.05 1.07
C ALA A 619 -16.98 20.72 0.37
N GLN A 620 -16.14 19.69 0.55
CA GLN A 620 -16.37 18.36 -0.02
C GLN A 620 -17.71 17.75 0.45
N PRO A 621 -18.35 16.92 -0.40
CA PRO A 621 -19.44 16.04 0.02
C PRO A 621 -19.09 15.24 1.29
N LEU A 622 -20.10 14.87 2.08
CA LEU A 622 -19.89 14.10 3.32
C LEU A 622 -19.16 12.77 3.09
N ILE A 623 -19.41 12.14 1.95
CA ILE A 623 -18.77 10.91 1.51
C ILE A 623 -18.01 11.23 0.23
N VAL A 624 -16.69 11.16 0.30
CA VAL A 624 -15.84 11.17 -0.90
C VAL A 624 -15.87 9.77 -1.51
N PRO A 625 -16.22 9.63 -2.79
CA PRO A 625 -16.34 8.31 -3.40
C PRO A 625 -14.96 7.68 -3.65
N ASP A 626 -14.94 6.35 -3.66
CA ASP A 626 -13.86 5.58 -4.27
C ASP A 626 -14.02 5.64 -5.80
N TYR A 627 -13.14 6.39 -6.45
CA TYR A 627 -13.20 6.67 -7.89
C TYR A 627 -12.91 5.43 -8.74
N THR A 628 -12.31 4.38 -8.20
CA THR A 628 -12.15 3.12 -8.93
C THR A 628 -13.49 2.46 -9.24
N LYS A 629 -14.54 2.76 -8.46
CA LYS A 629 -15.91 2.27 -8.70
C LYS A 629 -16.59 2.94 -9.89
N ALA A 630 -16.01 4.01 -10.43
CA ALA A 630 -16.51 4.66 -11.63
C ALA A 630 -16.02 3.99 -12.92
N LEU A 631 -15.06 3.06 -12.84
CA LEU A 631 -14.42 2.40 -13.99
C LEU A 631 -15.39 1.43 -14.68
N ARG A 632 -16.18 1.99 -15.61
CA ARG A 632 -17.22 1.28 -16.35
C ARG A 632 -17.03 1.45 -17.85
N ALA A 633 -16.87 0.35 -18.57
CA ALA A 633 -16.77 0.37 -20.03
C ALA A 633 -18.03 0.92 -20.72
N ASP A 634 -19.19 0.83 -20.06
CA ASP A 634 -20.47 1.38 -20.53
C ASP A 634 -20.78 2.78 -19.96
N GLY A 635 -19.79 3.47 -19.36
CA GLY A 635 -19.96 4.73 -18.66
C GLY A 635 -20.53 5.88 -19.50
N LEU A 636 -20.44 5.81 -20.83
CA LEU A 636 -20.99 6.81 -21.76
C LEU A 636 -22.45 6.55 -22.19
N LYS A 637 -23.04 5.42 -21.82
CA LYS A 637 -24.39 5.06 -22.25
C LYS A 637 -25.44 5.99 -21.65
N GLY A 638 -26.16 6.72 -22.51
CA GLY A 638 -27.22 7.65 -22.12
C GLY A 638 -26.72 9.02 -21.65
N VAL A 639 -25.40 9.25 -21.67
CA VAL A 639 -24.76 10.50 -21.25
C VAL A 639 -24.95 11.57 -22.33
N ARG A 640 -25.11 12.83 -21.95
CA ARG A 640 -25.21 13.99 -22.84
C ARG A 640 -23.97 14.88 -22.70
N LEU A 641 -23.18 14.99 -23.76
CA LEU A 641 -21.93 15.76 -23.77
C LEU A 641 -22.01 16.95 -24.73
N GLY A 642 -21.60 18.13 -24.27
CA GLY A 642 -21.60 19.36 -25.07
C GLY A 642 -20.23 19.71 -25.62
N VAL A 643 -20.18 20.25 -26.85
CA VAL A 643 -18.94 20.69 -27.50
C VAL A 643 -18.94 22.23 -27.64
N PRO A 644 -18.17 22.97 -26.83
CA PRO A 644 -18.12 24.43 -26.89
C PRO A 644 -17.16 24.90 -28.01
N ARG A 645 -17.67 24.97 -29.25
CA ARG A 645 -16.89 25.23 -30.48
C ARG A 645 -16.16 26.56 -30.51
N LYS A 646 -16.63 27.59 -29.81
CA LYS A 646 -15.95 28.89 -29.75
C LYS A 646 -14.52 28.82 -29.22
N PHE A 647 -14.20 27.86 -28.34
CA PHE A 647 -12.84 27.64 -27.83
C PHE A 647 -11.88 27.08 -28.89
N PHE A 648 -12.37 26.57 -30.02
CA PHE A 648 -11.54 25.80 -30.97
C PHE A 648 -10.82 26.70 -31.98
N THR A 649 -11.08 28.01 -31.97
CA THR A 649 -10.60 28.98 -32.97
C THR A 649 -9.07 29.03 -33.08
N ARG A 650 -8.34 28.69 -32.01
CA ARG A 650 -6.88 28.68 -31.95
C ARG A 650 -6.28 27.27 -31.89
N VAL A 651 -7.09 26.22 -32.03
CA VAL A 651 -6.65 24.83 -31.96
C VAL A 651 -6.12 24.39 -33.33
N ASN A 652 -5.01 23.65 -33.34
CA ASN A 652 -4.43 23.07 -34.55
C ASN A 652 -5.47 22.23 -35.32
N SER A 653 -5.57 22.44 -36.64
CA SER A 653 -6.60 21.78 -37.47
C SER A 653 -6.53 20.25 -37.45
N ASN A 654 -5.34 19.66 -37.28
CA ASN A 654 -5.19 18.21 -37.16
C ASN A 654 -5.77 17.68 -35.84
N ILE A 655 -5.65 18.47 -34.76
CA ILE A 655 -6.26 18.16 -33.47
C ILE A 655 -7.79 18.26 -33.59
N VAL A 656 -8.30 19.34 -34.20
CA VAL A 656 -9.74 19.51 -34.43
C VAL A 656 -10.31 18.38 -35.28
N ALA A 657 -9.61 17.97 -36.34
CA ALA A 657 -10.02 16.86 -37.19
C ALA A 657 -10.09 15.53 -36.42
N THR A 658 -9.05 15.22 -35.63
CA THR A 658 -9.02 14.02 -34.78
C THR A 658 -10.09 14.05 -33.69
N PHE A 659 -10.31 15.21 -33.07
CA PHE A 659 -11.39 15.41 -32.09
C PHE A 659 -12.77 15.19 -32.72
N ASN A 660 -13.02 15.72 -33.92
CA ASN A 660 -14.30 15.53 -34.60
C ASN A 660 -14.55 14.05 -34.91
N ALA A 661 -13.52 13.31 -35.31
CA ALA A 661 -13.62 11.87 -35.53
C ALA A 661 -13.91 11.09 -34.24
N SER A 662 -13.40 11.54 -33.08
CA SER A 662 -13.67 10.87 -31.80
C SER A 662 -15.11 11.04 -31.31
N LEU A 663 -15.82 12.09 -31.75
CA LEU A 663 -17.24 12.28 -31.44
C LEU A 663 -18.11 11.12 -31.95
N ASP A 664 -17.77 10.52 -33.10
CA ASP A 664 -18.51 9.38 -33.64
C ASP A 664 -18.29 8.10 -32.81
N ILE A 665 -17.10 7.93 -32.26
CA ILE A 665 -16.80 6.85 -31.30
C ILE A 665 -17.62 7.06 -30.02
N ILE A 666 -17.66 8.28 -29.49
CA ILE A 666 -18.42 8.60 -28.29
C ILE A 666 -19.93 8.38 -28.50
N ARG A 667 -20.46 8.72 -29.69
CA ARG A 667 -21.85 8.40 -30.08
C ARG A 667 -22.10 6.89 -30.13
N SER A 668 -21.17 6.11 -30.68
CA SER A 668 -21.33 4.64 -30.78
C SER A 668 -21.31 3.95 -29.42
N LEU A 669 -20.68 4.56 -28.41
CA LEU A 669 -20.72 4.13 -27.01
C LEU A 669 -22.02 4.51 -26.28
N GLY A 670 -22.95 5.19 -26.98
CA GLY A 670 -24.29 5.50 -26.48
C GLY A 670 -24.47 6.88 -25.88
N ALA A 671 -23.49 7.78 -26.03
CA ALA A 671 -23.64 9.18 -25.62
C ALA A 671 -24.33 10.03 -26.70
N THR A 672 -25.09 11.03 -26.26
CA THR A 672 -25.62 12.09 -27.12
C THR A 672 -24.64 13.26 -27.14
N ILE A 673 -24.21 13.67 -28.33
CA ILE A 673 -23.37 14.86 -28.52
C ILE A 673 -24.24 16.06 -28.88
N VAL A 674 -24.12 17.16 -28.14
CA VAL A 674 -24.71 18.47 -28.43
C VAL A 674 -23.58 19.39 -28.93
N ASP A 675 -23.64 19.76 -30.21
CA ASP A 675 -22.57 20.49 -30.88
C ASP A 675 -23.15 21.49 -31.90
N PRO A 676 -23.00 22.81 -31.71
CA PRO A 676 -22.26 23.45 -30.61
C PRO A 676 -23.06 23.53 -29.30
N ALA A 677 -22.34 23.55 -28.18
CA ALA A 677 -22.83 23.90 -26.84
C ALA A 677 -21.91 24.98 -26.26
N ASP A 678 -21.96 26.18 -26.84
CA ASP A 678 -21.07 27.29 -26.49
C ASP A 678 -21.44 27.98 -25.19
N PHE A 679 -20.43 28.52 -24.51
CA PHE A 679 -20.63 29.31 -23.29
C PHE A 679 -21.38 30.60 -23.65
N PRO A 680 -22.46 30.94 -22.90
CA PRO A 680 -23.22 32.16 -23.14
C PRO A 680 -22.35 33.43 -23.12
N ASP A 681 -21.33 33.46 -22.26
CA ASP A 681 -20.46 34.58 -21.93
C ASP A 681 -19.03 34.45 -22.49
N PHE A 682 -18.80 33.55 -23.45
CA PHE A 682 -17.47 33.28 -24.03
C PHE A 682 -16.64 34.54 -24.36
N THR A 683 -17.26 35.56 -24.96
CA THR A 683 -16.56 36.80 -25.36
C THR A 683 -16.09 37.62 -24.15
N GLU A 684 -16.87 37.63 -23.07
CA GLU A 684 -16.49 38.28 -21.81
C GLU A 684 -15.36 37.52 -21.13
N LEU A 685 -15.46 36.19 -21.08
CA LEU A 685 -14.42 35.31 -20.57
C LEU A 685 -13.08 35.50 -21.30
N GLU A 686 -13.07 35.52 -22.65
CA GLU A 686 -11.83 35.71 -23.44
C GLU A 686 -11.20 37.10 -23.20
N ALA A 687 -12.02 38.12 -22.97
CA ALA A 687 -11.56 39.48 -22.70
C ALA A 687 -11.10 39.70 -21.25
N SER A 688 -11.52 38.86 -20.30
CA SER A 688 -11.24 39.00 -18.88
C SER A 688 -9.74 38.98 -18.57
N ARG A 689 -9.34 39.76 -17.56
CA ARG A 689 -7.99 39.76 -16.98
C ARG A 689 -8.03 39.57 -15.45
N ASN A 690 -9.18 39.16 -14.92
CA ASN A 690 -9.42 39.03 -13.50
C ASN A 690 -8.54 37.94 -12.88
N GLU A 691 -8.39 36.80 -13.53
CA GLU A 691 -7.48 35.73 -13.09
C GLU A 691 -6.04 36.21 -12.83
N THR A 692 -5.51 37.12 -13.66
CA THR A 692 -4.18 37.70 -13.43
C THR A 692 -4.13 38.51 -12.14
N ILE A 693 -5.19 39.29 -11.85
CA ILE A 693 -5.31 40.05 -10.60
C ILE A 693 -5.39 39.08 -9.41
N VAL A 694 -6.22 38.04 -9.52
CA VAL A 694 -6.44 37.04 -8.47
C VAL A 694 -5.14 36.29 -8.18
N THR A 695 -4.52 35.68 -9.18
CA THR A 695 -3.31 34.84 -9.00
C THR A 695 -2.09 35.65 -8.53
N GLN A 696 -1.86 36.87 -9.04
CA GLN A 696 -0.74 37.71 -8.57
C GLN A 696 -0.94 38.22 -7.14
N THR A 697 -2.19 38.48 -6.75
CA THR A 697 -2.49 38.90 -5.37
C THR A 697 -2.47 37.71 -4.43
N ASP A 698 -2.99 36.56 -4.85
CA ASP A 698 -2.96 35.31 -4.10
C ASP A 698 -1.53 34.88 -3.79
N PHE A 699 -0.63 34.92 -4.78
CA PHE A 699 0.72 34.42 -4.63
C PHE A 699 1.52 35.16 -3.54
N LYS A 700 1.23 36.45 -3.29
CA LYS A 700 1.94 37.26 -2.30
C LYS A 700 1.19 37.49 -0.99
N ALA A 701 -0.12 37.74 -1.04
CA ALA A 701 -0.81 38.49 0.01
C ALA A 701 -2.12 37.87 0.49
N SER A 702 -2.45 36.64 0.06
CA SER A 702 -3.66 35.93 0.45
C SER A 702 -3.46 35.05 1.69
N THR A 703 -4.51 34.37 2.12
CA THR A 703 -4.49 33.51 3.32
C THR A 703 -3.71 32.20 3.15
N VAL A 704 -3.32 31.86 1.92
CA VAL A 704 -2.32 30.83 1.60
C VAL A 704 -1.50 31.38 0.46
N ASP A 705 -0.33 31.94 0.80
CA ASP A 705 0.57 32.60 -0.13
C ASP A 705 2.02 32.10 0.05
N VAL A 706 2.93 32.54 -0.82
CA VAL A 706 4.34 32.11 -0.79
C VAL A 706 5.06 32.59 0.47
N ASN A 707 4.70 33.76 1.00
CA ASN A 707 5.32 34.32 2.20
C ASN A 707 4.95 33.50 3.43
N GLN A 708 3.66 33.13 3.55
CA GLN A 708 3.18 32.27 4.59
C GLN A 708 3.82 30.89 4.51
N TYR A 709 3.86 30.27 3.31
CA TYR A 709 4.52 28.97 3.13
C TYR A 709 5.98 29.01 3.63
N ILE A 710 6.76 30.02 3.21
CA ILE A 710 8.17 30.17 3.63
C ILE A 710 8.25 30.38 5.15
N SER A 711 7.34 31.14 5.75
CA SER A 711 7.32 31.37 7.20
C SER A 711 7.03 30.12 8.05
N GLU A 712 6.39 29.10 7.45
CA GLU A 712 6.09 27.82 8.11
C GLU A 712 7.25 26.82 8.01
N LEU A 713 8.27 27.09 7.18
CA LEU A 713 9.47 26.26 7.09
C LEU A 713 10.28 26.37 8.39
N LEU A 714 10.81 25.24 8.85
CA LEU A 714 11.59 25.17 10.09
C LEU A 714 12.98 25.76 9.91
N GLU A 715 13.54 25.63 8.72
CA GLU A 715 14.86 26.15 8.35
C GLU A 715 14.86 26.51 6.86
N VAL A 716 15.48 27.63 6.51
CA VAL A 716 15.72 28.09 5.13
C VAL A 716 17.18 28.54 5.03
N PRO A 717 18.10 27.66 4.60
CA PRO A 717 19.55 27.93 4.64
C PRO A 717 20.00 29.17 3.87
N THR A 718 19.28 29.53 2.80
CA THR A 718 19.54 30.71 1.97
C THR A 718 19.15 32.02 2.66
N GLY A 719 18.37 31.95 3.76
CA GLY A 719 17.88 33.11 4.50
C GLY A 719 16.71 33.86 3.85
N VAL A 720 16.15 33.35 2.75
CA VAL A 720 14.95 33.90 2.11
C VAL A 720 13.74 33.78 3.04
N LYS A 721 12.96 34.86 3.19
CA LYS A 721 11.79 34.88 4.10
C LYS A 721 10.47 35.19 3.42
N ASN A 722 10.50 35.71 2.20
CA ASN A 722 9.34 36.23 1.49
C ASN A 722 9.66 36.44 0.00
N LEU A 723 8.67 36.88 -0.78
CA LEU A 723 8.77 37.13 -2.21
C LEU A 723 9.80 38.22 -2.58
N ALA A 724 9.97 39.26 -1.74
CA ALA A 724 10.99 40.28 -2.01
C ALA A 724 12.40 39.68 -1.90
N ASP A 725 12.62 38.81 -0.90
CA ASP A 725 13.88 38.08 -0.76
C ASP A 725 14.10 37.08 -1.90
N LEU A 726 13.04 36.45 -2.43
CA LEU A 726 13.14 35.59 -3.62
C LEU A 726 13.62 36.37 -4.85
N ILE A 727 13.04 37.55 -5.11
CA ILE A 727 13.46 38.42 -6.22
C ILE A 727 14.93 38.83 -6.05
N ALA A 728 15.32 39.21 -4.84
CA ALA A 728 16.69 39.59 -4.53
C ALA A 728 17.66 38.39 -4.65
N PHE A 729 17.25 37.20 -4.22
CA PHE A 729 18.02 35.97 -4.36
C PHE A 729 18.30 35.67 -5.83
N ASN A 730 17.29 35.72 -6.70
CA ASN A 730 17.46 35.50 -8.14
C ASN A 730 18.43 36.49 -8.78
N ILE A 731 18.41 37.75 -8.35
CA ILE A 731 19.36 38.78 -8.84
C ILE A 731 20.79 38.46 -8.36
N ALA A 732 20.95 38.01 -7.12
CA ALA A 732 22.25 37.67 -6.54
C ALA A 732 22.86 36.37 -7.11
N HIS A 733 22.00 35.44 -7.58
CA HIS A 733 22.36 34.14 -8.14
C HIS A 733 21.92 34.03 -9.60
N ALA A 734 22.15 35.10 -10.37
CA ALA A 734 21.66 35.22 -11.74
C ALA A 734 22.23 34.15 -12.68
N ASP A 735 23.39 33.58 -12.36
CA ASP A 735 24.02 32.47 -13.06
C ASP A 735 23.32 31.11 -12.86
N GLU A 736 22.47 31.00 -11.84
CA GLU A 736 21.68 29.80 -11.54
C GLU A 736 20.18 30.00 -11.84
N GLU A 737 19.62 31.16 -11.50
CA GLU A 737 18.18 31.44 -11.53
C GLU A 737 17.74 32.26 -12.76
N LEU A 738 18.59 33.17 -13.25
CA LEU A 738 18.28 34.12 -14.34
C LEU A 738 19.14 33.86 -15.57
N VAL A 739 19.19 32.60 -16.02
CA VAL A 739 20.16 32.13 -17.00
C VAL A 739 19.82 32.62 -18.43
N PRO A 740 20.71 33.36 -19.12
CA PRO A 740 20.50 33.75 -20.51
C PRO A 740 20.68 32.59 -21.50
N PRO A 741 20.07 32.67 -22.70
CA PRO A 741 19.24 33.78 -23.18
C PRO A 741 17.73 33.59 -22.91
N PHE A 742 17.30 32.45 -22.38
CA PHE A 742 15.88 32.07 -22.36
C PHE A 742 15.20 32.13 -20.99
N TRP A 743 15.96 32.11 -19.89
CA TRP A 743 15.42 31.86 -18.54
C TRP A 743 15.58 33.06 -17.60
N THR A 744 15.67 34.26 -18.15
CA THR A 744 16.01 35.49 -17.41
C THR A 744 14.81 36.22 -16.82
N ASP A 745 13.57 35.88 -17.19
CA ASP A 745 12.41 36.68 -16.82
C ASP A 745 11.86 36.32 -15.43
N GLN A 746 11.65 37.35 -14.60
CA GLN A 746 10.95 37.24 -13.32
C GLN A 746 9.87 38.31 -13.15
N SER A 747 9.31 38.79 -14.27
CA SER A 747 8.30 39.85 -14.30
C SER A 747 7.05 39.54 -13.46
N THR A 748 6.59 38.29 -13.42
CA THR A 748 5.41 37.89 -12.63
C THR A 748 5.67 37.99 -11.13
N PHE A 749 6.87 37.65 -10.66
CA PHE A 749 7.25 37.89 -9.27
C PHE A 749 7.24 39.37 -8.91
N ILE A 750 7.82 40.22 -9.76
CA ILE A 750 7.86 41.67 -9.56
C ILE A 750 6.44 42.25 -9.57
N ALA A 751 5.57 41.81 -10.48
CA ALA A 751 4.18 42.23 -10.53
C ALA A 751 3.43 41.81 -9.26
N SER A 752 3.56 40.54 -8.85
CA SER A 752 2.97 40.01 -7.62
C SER A 752 3.46 40.74 -6.39
N GLN A 753 4.76 41.08 -6.30
CA GLN A 753 5.33 41.86 -5.20
C GLN A 753 4.67 43.24 -5.03
N ASN A 754 4.09 43.81 -6.10
CA ASN A 754 3.44 45.11 -6.09
C ASN A 754 1.92 45.05 -5.84
N THR A 755 1.34 43.87 -5.62
CA THR A 755 -0.10 43.72 -5.33
C THR A 755 -0.42 43.96 -3.85
N THR A 756 -1.70 44.24 -3.59
CA THR A 756 -2.31 44.36 -2.26
C THR A 756 -3.71 43.78 -2.29
N VAL A 757 -4.19 43.23 -1.17
CA VAL A 757 -5.59 42.79 -1.03
C VAL A 757 -6.48 44.03 -0.92
N ASP A 758 -7.20 44.34 -1.99
CA ASP A 758 -8.11 45.48 -2.08
C ASP A 758 -9.47 45.08 -2.71
N GLN A 759 -10.33 46.06 -2.96
CA GLN A 759 -11.65 45.81 -3.55
C GLN A 759 -11.54 45.23 -4.97
N ALA A 760 -10.56 45.66 -5.78
CA ALA A 760 -10.40 45.16 -7.14
C ALA A 760 -10.06 43.67 -7.16
N TYR A 761 -9.28 43.20 -6.19
CA TYR A 761 -9.03 41.78 -5.98
C TYR A 761 -10.30 40.99 -5.64
N PHE A 762 -11.12 41.47 -4.70
CA PHE A 762 -12.38 40.79 -4.35
C PHE A 762 -13.40 40.81 -5.51
N ASP A 763 -13.46 41.91 -6.27
CA ASP A 763 -14.28 42.01 -7.47
C ASP A 763 -13.80 41.04 -8.55
N ALA A 764 -12.48 40.88 -8.71
CA ALA A 764 -11.89 39.92 -9.63
C ALA A 764 -12.22 38.47 -9.24
N ILE A 765 -12.12 38.09 -7.96
CA ILE A 765 -12.54 36.76 -7.48
C ILE A 765 -14.02 36.50 -7.80
N ALA A 766 -14.88 37.48 -7.51
CA ALA A 766 -16.31 37.35 -7.75
C ALA A 766 -16.61 37.18 -9.25
N ALA A 767 -15.95 37.97 -10.11
CA ALA A 767 -16.10 37.90 -11.54
C ALA A 767 -15.55 36.59 -12.14
N ASP A 768 -14.40 36.10 -11.68
CA ASP A 768 -13.85 34.80 -12.09
C ASP A 768 -14.77 33.65 -11.73
N LYS A 769 -15.32 33.65 -10.50
CA LYS A 769 -16.29 32.64 -10.06
C LYS A 769 -17.59 32.70 -10.86
N ASP A 770 -18.05 33.89 -11.20
CA ASP A 770 -19.26 34.08 -12.00
C ASP A 770 -19.06 33.60 -13.45
N LEU A 771 -17.99 34.04 -14.12
CA LEU A 771 -17.66 33.70 -15.51
C LEU A 771 -17.23 32.24 -15.70
N GLY A 772 -16.50 31.67 -14.73
CA GLY A 772 -16.07 30.28 -14.80
C GLY A 772 -17.20 29.30 -14.49
N ALA A 773 -17.91 29.53 -13.38
CA ALA A 773 -18.92 28.61 -12.87
C ALA A 773 -20.33 29.03 -13.27
N THR A 774 -20.86 30.10 -12.68
CA THR A 774 -22.31 30.40 -12.67
C THR A 774 -22.86 30.70 -14.07
N ARG A 775 -22.20 31.58 -14.83
CA ARG A 775 -22.56 31.94 -16.22
C ARG A 775 -21.78 31.18 -17.28
N GLY A 776 -20.66 30.54 -16.89
CA GLY A 776 -19.86 29.68 -17.74
C GLY A 776 -20.32 28.22 -17.73
N ILE A 777 -19.58 27.38 -17.02
CA ILE A 777 -19.75 25.92 -17.03
C ILE A 777 -21.17 25.51 -16.63
N ASP A 778 -21.68 25.98 -15.49
CA ASP A 778 -22.98 25.55 -14.95
C ASP A 778 -24.14 25.98 -15.83
N ALA A 779 -24.13 27.23 -16.31
CA ALA A 779 -25.13 27.72 -17.25
C ALA A 779 -25.13 26.88 -18.53
N THR A 780 -23.95 26.58 -19.08
CA THR A 780 -23.84 25.77 -20.30
C THR A 780 -24.36 24.34 -20.07
N LEU A 781 -23.98 23.70 -18.97
CA LEU A 781 -24.48 22.36 -18.62
C LEU A 781 -26.02 22.38 -18.47
N LYS A 782 -26.57 23.40 -17.83
CA LYS A 782 -28.01 23.53 -17.60
C LYS A 782 -28.79 23.81 -18.88
N ASP A 783 -28.37 24.79 -19.68
CA ASP A 783 -29.10 25.25 -20.87
C ASP A 783 -29.20 24.16 -21.94
N PHE A 784 -28.14 23.35 -22.08
CA PHE A 784 -28.08 22.25 -23.03
C PHE A 784 -28.43 20.87 -22.43
N LYS A 785 -28.72 20.82 -21.12
CA LYS A 785 -29.02 19.61 -20.33
C LYS A 785 -27.91 18.55 -20.50
N LEU A 786 -26.69 18.93 -20.14
CA LEU A 786 -25.49 18.13 -20.32
C LEU A 786 -25.03 17.54 -18.98
N ASP A 787 -24.39 16.39 -19.06
CA ASP A 787 -23.69 15.78 -17.94
C ASP A 787 -22.24 16.29 -17.84
N ALA A 788 -21.62 16.64 -18.98
CA ALA A 788 -20.28 17.21 -19.06
C ALA A 788 -20.04 17.93 -20.39
N LEU A 789 -18.97 18.72 -20.43
CA LEU A 789 -18.42 19.35 -21.62
C LEU A 789 -17.25 18.53 -22.15
N LEU A 790 -17.08 18.53 -23.47
CA LEU A 790 -16.07 17.77 -24.19
C LEU A 790 -15.32 18.69 -25.16
N MET A 791 -14.00 18.78 -25.02
CA MET A 791 -13.16 19.66 -25.86
C MET A 791 -11.71 19.16 -25.96
N PRO A 792 -10.91 19.64 -26.94
CA PRO A 792 -9.48 19.39 -26.95
C PRO A 792 -8.81 19.87 -25.66
N SER A 793 -7.94 19.04 -25.07
CA SER A 793 -7.32 19.35 -23.79
C SER A 793 -6.50 20.63 -23.79
N ALA A 794 -6.01 21.06 -24.96
CA ALA A 794 -5.26 22.30 -25.15
C ALA A 794 -6.05 23.59 -24.81
N VAL A 795 -7.39 23.52 -24.72
CA VAL A 795 -8.26 24.68 -24.47
C VAL A 795 -9.23 24.48 -23.30
N ALA A 796 -9.14 23.35 -22.61
CA ALA A 796 -9.99 23.04 -21.47
C ALA A 796 -9.67 23.81 -20.17
N PRO A 797 -8.40 24.11 -19.81
CA PRO A 797 -8.06 24.56 -18.47
C PRO A 797 -8.74 25.84 -17.97
N GLY A 798 -8.56 26.97 -18.68
CA GLY A 798 -8.95 28.31 -18.22
C GLY A 798 -10.30 28.43 -17.50
N PRO A 799 -11.45 28.10 -18.13
CA PRO A 799 -12.75 28.23 -17.45
C PRO A 799 -12.89 27.36 -16.20
N ALA A 800 -12.30 26.15 -16.18
CA ALA A 800 -12.37 25.27 -15.02
C ALA A 800 -11.34 25.60 -13.93
N ALA A 801 -10.23 26.26 -14.29
CA ALA A 801 -9.26 26.80 -13.34
C ALA A 801 -9.90 27.89 -12.48
N ILE A 802 -10.42 28.94 -13.11
CA ILE A 802 -11.09 30.06 -12.41
C ILE A 802 -12.37 29.63 -11.67
N ALA A 803 -13.07 28.59 -12.14
CA ALA A 803 -14.21 28.01 -11.45
C ALA A 803 -13.83 27.09 -10.27
N GLY A 804 -12.58 26.59 -10.26
CA GLY A 804 -12.14 25.54 -9.36
C GLY A 804 -12.79 24.17 -9.64
N TYR A 805 -13.17 23.88 -10.88
CA TYR A 805 -13.96 22.70 -11.30
C TYR A 805 -13.10 21.59 -11.91
N PRO A 806 -13.59 20.34 -11.95
CA PRO A 806 -12.76 19.22 -12.38
C PRO A 806 -12.62 19.09 -13.90
N ILE A 807 -11.43 18.67 -14.34
CA ILE A 807 -11.13 18.27 -15.71
C ILE A 807 -10.40 16.92 -15.69
N ILE A 808 -10.75 16.03 -16.62
CA ILE A 808 -10.00 14.81 -16.92
C ILE A 808 -9.58 14.82 -18.38
N THR A 809 -8.28 14.86 -18.64
CA THR A 809 -7.73 14.65 -19.98
C THR A 809 -7.37 13.19 -20.19
N VAL A 810 -7.63 12.66 -21.38
CA VAL A 810 -7.20 11.34 -21.84
C VAL A 810 -6.57 11.43 -23.24
N PRO A 811 -5.66 10.51 -23.61
CA PRO A 811 -5.06 10.47 -24.94
C PRO A 811 -6.07 10.43 -26.09
N LEU A 812 -5.95 11.38 -27.04
CA LEU A 812 -6.80 11.47 -28.23
C LEU A 812 -6.05 11.03 -29.50
N GLY A 813 -4.82 11.47 -29.67
CA GLY A 813 -4.04 11.17 -30.87
C GLY A 813 -2.71 11.89 -30.92
N PHE A 814 -2.15 11.97 -32.12
CA PHE A 814 -0.81 12.50 -32.36
C PHE A 814 -0.79 13.35 -33.62
N LEU A 815 0.09 14.35 -33.65
CA LEU A 815 0.31 15.15 -34.85
C LEU A 815 0.88 14.26 -35.96
N PRO A 816 0.48 14.47 -37.23
CA PRO A 816 0.93 13.66 -38.35
C PRO A 816 2.47 13.54 -38.45
N PRO A 817 3.02 12.42 -38.96
CA PRO A 817 4.47 12.26 -39.13
C PRO A 817 5.14 13.31 -40.03
N ASN A 818 4.38 13.97 -40.90
CA ASN A 818 4.85 15.05 -41.77
C ASN A 818 4.70 16.45 -41.16
N THR A 819 4.33 16.57 -39.88
CA THR A 819 4.26 17.85 -39.18
C THR A 819 5.63 18.52 -39.16
N THR A 820 5.69 19.81 -39.51
CA THR A 820 6.95 20.55 -39.51
C THR A 820 7.52 20.64 -38.10
N LEU A 821 8.79 20.23 -37.95
CA LEU A 821 9.51 20.33 -36.69
C LEU A 821 9.90 21.80 -36.42
N ALA A 822 9.34 22.40 -35.37
CA ALA A 822 9.69 23.77 -34.96
C ALA A 822 11.16 23.87 -34.50
N PRO A 823 11.82 25.03 -34.62
CA PRO A 823 13.17 25.23 -34.09
C PRO A 823 13.20 25.07 -32.56
N ALA A 824 14.33 24.60 -32.02
CA ALA A 824 14.53 24.47 -30.57
C ALA A 824 15.10 25.77 -30.01
N GLN A 825 14.31 26.52 -29.23
CA GLN A 825 14.70 27.81 -28.63
C GLN A 825 14.02 28.04 -27.26
N PRO A 826 14.43 27.37 -26.17
CA PRO A 826 15.35 26.23 -26.09
C PRO A 826 14.65 24.89 -26.43
N THR A 827 13.32 24.86 -26.37
CA THR A 827 12.49 23.71 -26.74
C THR A 827 11.73 23.97 -28.04
N ARG A 828 11.15 22.91 -28.62
CA ARG A 828 10.34 22.95 -29.85
C ARG A 828 8.86 22.97 -29.48
N SER A 829 8.15 23.99 -29.94
CA SER A 829 6.70 24.11 -29.71
C SER A 829 5.86 23.07 -30.45
N THR A 830 6.38 22.52 -31.55
CA THR A 830 5.71 21.43 -32.25
C THR A 830 6.64 20.52 -33.04
N GLY A 831 6.19 19.27 -33.28
CA GLY A 831 6.87 18.33 -34.15
C GLY A 831 6.03 17.11 -34.53
N PRO A 832 6.57 16.25 -35.40
CA PRO A 832 5.97 14.95 -35.73
C PRO A 832 5.67 14.14 -34.48
N ASN A 833 4.55 13.42 -34.49
CA ASN A 833 4.19 12.45 -33.45
C ASN A 833 3.97 13.06 -32.05
N GLN A 834 3.88 14.38 -31.93
CA GLN A 834 3.51 15.03 -30.68
C GLN A 834 2.10 14.61 -30.26
N PRO A 835 1.91 14.09 -29.04
CA PRO A 835 0.59 13.68 -28.58
C PRO A 835 -0.29 14.90 -28.26
N PHE A 836 -1.60 14.66 -28.26
CA PHE A 836 -2.60 15.57 -27.77
C PHE A 836 -3.81 14.80 -27.22
N GLY A 837 -4.55 15.45 -26.32
CA GLY A 837 -5.63 14.85 -25.55
C GLY A 837 -7.02 15.40 -25.86
N ILE A 838 -8.01 14.70 -25.31
CA ILE A 838 -9.39 15.12 -25.20
C ILE A 838 -9.74 15.26 -23.72
N ALA A 839 -10.47 16.31 -23.36
CA ALA A 839 -10.81 16.64 -21.99
C ALA A 839 -12.32 16.55 -21.74
N PHE A 840 -12.67 15.92 -20.62
CA PHE A 840 -14.01 15.92 -20.04
C PHE A 840 -14.02 16.90 -18.87
N MET A 841 -14.91 17.90 -18.93
CA MET A 841 -15.05 18.95 -17.93
C MET A 841 -16.46 18.90 -17.34
N GLY A 842 -16.57 19.05 -16.02
CA GLY A 842 -17.86 19.02 -15.32
C GLY A 842 -17.98 20.10 -14.26
N THR A 843 -19.11 20.09 -13.55
CA THR A 843 -19.34 20.93 -12.37
C THR A 843 -18.50 20.48 -11.16
N ALA A 844 -18.43 21.28 -10.10
CA ALA A 844 -17.81 20.90 -8.83
C ALA A 844 -18.25 19.51 -8.35
N PHE A 845 -17.27 18.72 -7.89
CA PHE A 845 -17.41 17.37 -7.33
C PHE A 845 -18.02 16.32 -8.29
N SER A 846 -17.90 16.54 -9.60
CA SER A 846 -18.38 15.59 -10.64
C SER A 846 -17.35 14.56 -11.10
N GLU A 847 -16.18 14.46 -10.44
CA GLU A 847 -15.07 13.60 -10.85
C GLU A 847 -15.48 12.14 -11.01
N PHE A 848 -16.40 11.63 -10.18
CA PHE A 848 -16.88 10.25 -10.30
C PHE A 848 -17.52 9.98 -11.67
N SER A 849 -18.36 10.89 -12.15
CA SER A 849 -18.97 10.80 -13.47
C SER A 849 -17.93 10.98 -14.57
N LEU A 850 -17.05 11.98 -14.43
CA LEU A 850 -16.00 12.26 -15.42
C LEU A 850 -15.03 11.08 -15.57
N VAL A 851 -14.64 10.42 -14.47
CA VAL A 851 -13.81 9.20 -14.50
C VAL A 851 -14.52 8.11 -15.29
N SER A 852 -15.82 7.94 -15.10
CA SER A 852 -16.61 6.95 -15.84
C SER A 852 -16.63 7.24 -17.34
N PHE A 853 -16.83 8.50 -17.73
CA PHE A 853 -16.87 8.92 -19.14
C PHE A 853 -15.50 8.75 -19.81
N ALA A 854 -14.45 9.21 -19.13
CA ALA A 854 -13.08 9.11 -19.58
C ALA A 854 -12.64 7.65 -19.73
N PHE A 855 -12.98 6.79 -18.76
CA PHE A 855 -12.64 5.36 -18.81
C PHE A 855 -13.34 4.65 -19.97
N ALA A 856 -14.65 4.87 -20.16
CA ALA A 856 -15.37 4.28 -21.29
C ALA A 856 -14.76 4.67 -22.65
N TYR A 857 -14.36 5.94 -22.80
CA TYR A 857 -13.66 6.40 -24.00
C TYR A 857 -12.25 5.79 -24.15
N GLU A 858 -11.48 5.72 -23.08
CA GLU A 858 -10.15 5.12 -23.07
C GLU A 858 -10.21 3.65 -23.50
N GLN A 859 -11.11 2.87 -22.90
CA GLN A 859 -11.27 1.43 -23.19
C GLN A 859 -11.79 1.16 -24.61
N ALA A 860 -12.47 2.12 -25.23
CA ALA A 860 -12.91 1.98 -26.62
C ALA A 860 -11.81 2.30 -27.64
N THR A 861 -10.75 3.03 -27.24
CA THR A 861 -9.82 3.64 -28.20
C THR A 861 -8.37 3.22 -28.02
N HIS A 862 -7.91 3.01 -26.78
CA HIS A 862 -6.52 2.71 -26.41
C HIS A 862 -5.49 3.57 -27.17
N ASN A 863 -5.80 4.86 -27.40
CA ASN A 863 -5.01 5.73 -28.28
C ASN A 863 -3.56 5.88 -27.85
N ARG A 864 -3.29 5.81 -26.54
CA ARG A 864 -1.96 5.97 -25.96
C ARG A 864 -0.92 5.07 -26.63
N LEU A 865 -1.26 3.81 -26.90
CA LEU A 865 -0.35 2.79 -27.43
C LEU A 865 -0.16 2.87 -28.94
N LYS A 866 -0.86 3.76 -29.65
CA LYS A 866 -0.71 3.91 -31.10
C LYS A 866 0.65 4.45 -31.50
N MET A 867 1.31 5.22 -30.62
CA MET A 867 2.71 5.62 -30.77
C MET A 867 3.41 5.70 -29.42
N LEU A 868 4.65 5.22 -29.41
CA LEU A 868 5.55 5.29 -28.25
C LEU A 868 6.40 6.57 -28.34
N ALA A 869 7.12 6.86 -27.25
CA ALA A 869 8.18 7.87 -27.23
C ALA A 869 9.24 7.61 -28.32
N PHE A 870 10.04 8.62 -28.66
CA PHE A 870 11.13 8.40 -29.61
C PHE A 870 12.14 7.40 -29.03
N PRO A 871 12.83 6.58 -29.87
CA PRO A 871 13.54 5.40 -29.38
C PRO A 871 14.57 5.64 -28.27
N GLN A 872 15.26 6.78 -28.29
CA GLN A 872 16.26 7.13 -27.28
C GLN A 872 15.63 7.53 -25.93
N ALA A 873 14.36 7.94 -25.92
CA ALA A 873 13.60 8.27 -24.71
C ALA A 873 12.93 7.06 -24.04
N ILE A 874 12.99 5.88 -24.64
CA ILE A 874 12.43 4.66 -24.04
C ILE A 874 13.51 4.00 -23.18
N PRO A 875 13.34 3.94 -21.85
CA PRO A 875 14.27 3.21 -20.98
C PRO A 875 14.20 1.71 -21.27
N LYS A 876 15.36 1.07 -21.30
CA LYS A 876 15.55 -0.33 -21.68
C LYS A 876 15.51 -1.27 -20.49
N THR A 877 15.97 -0.84 -19.31
CA THR A 877 15.97 -1.70 -18.12
C THR A 877 14.56 -2.15 -17.77
N GLN A 878 14.37 -3.46 -17.63
CA GLN A 878 13.13 -4.10 -17.21
C GLN A 878 13.32 -4.89 -15.90
N LEU A 879 12.23 -5.40 -15.32
CA LEU A 879 12.31 -6.26 -14.13
C LEU A 879 13.18 -7.51 -14.34
N SER A 880 13.17 -8.09 -15.55
CA SER A 880 14.04 -9.22 -15.92
C SER A 880 15.53 -8.91 -15.81
N ASP A 881 15.91 -7.63 -15.81
CA ASP A 881 17.29 -7.22 -15.70
C ASP A 881 17.76 -7.12 -14.25
N ILE A 882 16.82 -6.98 -13.31
CA ILE A 882 17.07 -6.77 -11.88
C ILE A 882 16.82 -8.04 -11.06
N VAL A 883 15.69 -8.72 -11.29
CA VAL A 883 15.25 -9.83 -10.45
C VAL A 883 16.26 -10.98 -10.51
N GLY A 884 16.78 -11.37 -9.33
CA GLY A 884 17.74 -12.47 -9.20
C GLY A 884 19.18 -12.14 -9.56
N LYS A 885 19.53 -10.86 -9.78
CA LYS A 885 20.90 -10.36 -9.96
C LYS A 885 21.28 -9.43 -8.81
#